data_AF-A0A7S7T9L5-F1
#
_entry.id   AF-A0A7S7T9L5-F1
#
_cell.length_a   1.000
_cell.length_b   1.000
_cell.length_c   1.000
_cell.angle_alpha   90.00
_cell.angle_beta   90.00
_cell.angle_gamma   90.00
#
_symmetry.space_group_name_H-M   'P 1'
#
loop_
_entity.id
_entity.type
_entity.pdbx_description
1 polymer ?
#
loop_
_entity_poly.entity_id
_entity_poly.type
_entity_poly.pdbx_seq_one_letter_code
_entity_poly.pdbx_strand_id
1 'polypeptide(L)'
;MKTQIIEELGQGSILLPALVAEGLAANDRIKVRMSALQAAARHAQEPDRPANDLAVESQTAGIAPAGIAALIGGARLIGQGRLAAPDLAKLMQEIADDAAAMIRAVGAGAVSDGERAQARLDAIRTAGLLDATGEIEMSRISRLTGVADAGSDSLHRLVMDLHKQLNRLAASCSEEALDGAHVFGLHSEDRPAVAAFMKGLNATRGLKFNHPGLDTMATRAGGRLLIQNDIGTTDAHVVVIAVKKNAVTVTYTDVHLARAKFFISLFDEFEATWSGLDRHTAAGLGEDNSFYLVTGQYQAGHAADRNEFLAALGAALVFLIDWNKARKLLRTWVAKDDAARILEWAARQRIGHRGFLELGGNDLLGSAVRNAAPTRIGFGERLDQALGRNAAIDFLKASLRASTEALLAGRSVRTVRDQIEADLMRHLDRVDGTLLAAVLRQIGLAHDLVAAISRHIAALRANQPADGKLLTQRCGAIEQKADRIAIESRNEVDRLNARPLIGQLIDRAEEAVDELEQAAFIAALMPERTDPSLLESLAELCTVAETATEVAASGVAAAIDVPEGRRADSEDALSAVTRLIDAEHAADRRERAITALVFRGGFDVATSLSVIELARAVERATDRFAAFGHLLRRHIMIDLAA
;
A
#
# COMPACT_ATOMS: atom_id res chain seq x y z
N MET A 1 10.42 -25.33 -6.95
CA MET A 1 10.89 -24.48 -5.84
C MET A 1 9.81 -24.30 -4.76
N LYS A 2 8.56 -23.88 -5.06
CA LYS A 2 7.43 -23.98 -4.09
C LYS A 2 7.25 -25.39 -3.52
N THR A 3 7.35 -26.40 -4.39
CA THR A 3 7.33 -27.82 -4.04
C THR A 3 8.37 -28.19 -2.98
N GLN A 4 9.60 -27.68 -3.08
CA GLN A 4 10.68 -27.93 -2.12
C GLN A 4 10.39 -27.26 -0.77
N ILE A 5 9.84 -26.05 -0.75
CA ILE A 5 9.44 -25.39 0.51
C ILE A 5 8.30 -26.20 1.17
N ILE A 6 7.31 -26.65 0.40
CA ILE A 6 6.20 -27.47 0.90
C ILE A 6 6.70 -28.80 1.48
N GLU A 7 7.72 -29.41 0.86
CA GLU A 7 8.42 -30.60 1.37
C GLU A 7 9.17 -30.32 2.67
N GLU A 8 9.94 -29.23 2.75
CA GLU A 8 10.64 -28.77 3.97
C GLU A 8 9.67 -28.46 5.12
N LEU A 9 8.45 -28.01 4.81
CA LEU A 9 7.38 -27.77 5.79
C LEU A 9 6.66 -29.06 6.24
N GLY A 10 7.06 -30.22 5.72
CA GLY A 10 6.43 -31.51 6.01
C GLY A 10 4.98 -31.61 5.54
N GLN A 11 4.58 -30.83 4.51
CA GLN A 11 3.22 -30.78 3.96
C GLN A 11 3.11 -31.45 2.58
N GLY A 12 3.99 -32.41 2.26
CA GLY A 12 4.07 -33.07 0.95
C GLY A 12 2.78 -33.74 0.47
N SER A 13 1.83 -34.05 1.37
CA SER A 13 0.52 -34.60 1.01
C SER A 13 -0.35 -33.65 0.17
N ILE A 14 -0.08 -32.34 0.20
CA ILE A 14 -0.78 -31.36 -0.64
C ILE A 14 -0.38 -31.47 -2.11
N LEU A 15 0.82 -31.99 -2.39
CA LEU A 15 1.37 -32.21 -3.73
C LEU A 15 0.84 -33.49 -4.37
N LEU A 16 0.07 -34.30 -3.64
CA LEU A 16 -0.35 -35.63 -4.08
C LEU A 16 -1.00 -35.65 -5.47
N PRO A 17 -1.96 -34.76 -5.83
CA PRO A 17 -2.55 -34.78 -7.17
C PRO A 17 -1.53 -34.48 -8.28
N ALA A 18 -0.65 -33.50 -8.06
CA ALA A 18 0.39 -33.14 -9.02
C ALA A 18 1.40 -34.27 -9.20
N LEU A 19 1.81 -34.92 -8.10
CA LEU A 19 2.68 -36.08 -8.11
C LEU A 19 2.02 -37.28 -8.80
N VAL A 20 0.73 -37.53 -8.56
CA VAL A 20 -0.03 -38.60 -9.23
C VAL A 20 -0.11 -38.34 -10.74
N ALA A 21 -0.36 -37.10 -11.17
CA ALA A 21 -0.36 -36.73 -12.59
C ALA A 21 1.02 -36.92 -13.23
N GLU A 22 2.11 -36.49 -12.57
CA GLU A 22 3.49 -36.73 -13.01
C GLU A 22 3.80 -38.23 -13.11
N GLY A 23 3.36 -39.01 -12.12
CA GLY A 23 3.53 -40.46 -12.08
C GLY A 23 2.78 -41.19 -13.19
N LEU A 24 1.57 -40.76 -13.53
CA LEU A 24 0.82 -41.29 -14.68
C LEU A 24 1.49 -40.92 -16.01
N ALA A 25 1.95 -39.68 -16.17
CA ALA A 25 2.72 -39.28 -17.34
C ALA A 25 4.03 -40.07 -17.47
N ALA A 26 4.71 -40.35 -16.35
CA ALA A 26 5.88 -41.22 -16.31
C ALA A 26 5.54 -42.67 -16.72
N ASN A 27 4.35 -43.16 -16.40
CA ASN A 27 3.87 -44.47 -16.85
C ASN A 27 3.71 -44.56 -18.37
N ASP A 28 3.16 -43.52 -18.99
CA ASP A 28 2.98 -43.49 -20.44
C ASP A 28 4.34 -43.43 -21.14
N ARG A 29 5.25 -42.60 -20.62
CA ARG A 29 6.62 -42.49 -21.11
C ARG A 29 7.43 -43.79 -21.00
N ILE A 30 7.40 -44.47 -19.85
CA ILE A 30 8.17 -45.71 -19.65
C ILE A 30 7.65 -46.85 -20.54
N LYS A 31 6.33 -46.91 -20.82
CA LYS A 31 5.74 -47.87 -21.77
C LYS A 31 6.31 -47.67 -23.18
N VAL A 32 6.31 -46.43 -23.67
CA VAL A 32 6.85 -46.09 -25.00
C VAL A 32 8.32 -46.49 -25.09
N ARG A 33 9.14 -46.19 -24.06
CA ARG A 33 10.56 -46.57 -24.06
C ARG A 33 10.79 -48.07 -24.01
N MET A 34 10.00 -48.83 -23.24
CA MET A 34 10.07 -50.29 -23.24
C MET A 34 9.66 -50.88 -24.60
N SER A 35 8.62 -50.33 -25.25
CA SER A 35 8.21 -50.71 -26.60
C SER A 35 9.27 -50.36 -27.65
N ALA A 36 9.95 -49.22 -27.52
CA ALA A 36 11.07 -48.85 -28.37
C ALA A 36 12.25 -49.81 -28.22
N LEU A 37 12.56 -50.25 -27.00
CA LEU A 37 13.60 -51.26 -26.74
C LEU A 37 13.26 -52.62 -27.39
N GLN A 38 12.00 -53.04 -27.33
CA GLN A 38 11.51 -54.25 -28.01
C GLN A 38 11.53 -54.11 -29.54
N ALA A 39 11.18 -52.93 -30.07
CA ALA A 39 11.20 -52.65 -31.50
C ALA A 39 12.63 -52.61 -32.04
N ALA A 40 13.57 -51.99 -31.31
CA ALA A 40 14.99 -51.98 -31.62
C ALA A 40 15.59 -53.39 -31.61
N ALA A 41 15.24 -54.21 -30.61
CA ALA A 41 15.63 -55.61 -30.54
C ALA A 41 15.15 -56.42 -31.76
N ARG A 42 13.89 -56.22 -32.17
CA ARG A 42 13.30 -56.89 -33.33
C ARG A 42 13.91 -56.41 -34.64
N HIS A 43 14.11 -55.10 -34.81
CA HIS A 43 14.72 -54.53 -36.00
C HIS A 43 16.16 -55.00 -36.18
N ALA A 44 16.94 -55.11 -35.10
CA ALA A 44 18.29 -55.65 -35.18
C ALA A 44 18.35 -57.15 -35.54
N GLN A 45 17.30 -57.92 -35.24
CA GLN A 45 17.17 -59.33 -35.64
C GLN A 45 16.64 -59.50 -37.07
N GLU A 46 15.74 -58.60 -37.51
CA GLU A 46 15.09 -58.62 -38.81
C GLU A 46 15.22 -57.23 -39.50
N PRO A 47 16.41 -56.83 -39.99
CA PRO A 47 16.65 -55.47 -40.49
C PRO A 47 15.81 -55.11 -41.72
N ASP A 48 15.50 -56.11 -42.55
CA ASP A 48 14.73 -55.95 -43.79
C ASP A 48 13.22 -55.76 -43.56
N ARG A 49 12.76 -55.93 -42.31
CA ARG A 49 11.37 -55.72 -41.93
C ARG A 49 11.14 -54.27 -41.55
N PRO A 50 10.04 -53.63 -42.00
CA PRO A 50 9.72 -52.27 -41.58
C PRO A 50 9.63 -52.21 -40.05
N ALA A 51 10.37 -51.27 -39.46
CA ALA A 51 10.37 -51.01 -38.03
C ALA A 51 8.96 -50.59 -37.56
N ASN A 52 8.60 -50.98 -36.33
CA ASN A 52 7.35 -50.52 -35.73
C ASN A 52 7.39 -48.99 -35.57
N ASP A 53 6.40 -48.32 -36.13
CA ASP A 53 6.20 -46.88 -35.94
C ASP A 53 5.57 -46.64 -34.57
N LEU A 54 6.25 -45.85 -33.72
CA LEU A 54 5.78 -45.42 -32.40
C LEU A 54 5.53 -43.91 -32.36
N ALA A 55 5.36 -43.24 -33.51
CA ALA A 55 5.24 -41.80 -33.57
C ALA A 55 4.03 -41.26 -32.80
N VAL A 56 2.88 -41.95 -32.90
CA VAL A 56 1.63 -41.55 -32.23
C VAL A 56 1.75 -41.70 -30.71
N GLU A 57 2.29 -42.82 -30.24
CA GLU A 57 2.49 -43.10 -28.83
C GLU A 57 3.55 -42.17 -28.22
N SER A 58 4.63 -41.89 -28.97
CA SER A 58 5.67 -40.94 -28.55
C SER A 58 5.11 -39.53 -28.39
N GLN A 59 4.31 -39.06 -29.35
CA GLN A 59 3.67 -37.75 -29.28
C GLN A 59 2.70 -37.64 -28.10
N THR A 60 1.93 -38.70 -27.84
CA THR A 60 0.98 -38.77 -26.71
C THR A 60 1.69 -38.75 -25.36
N ALA A 61 2.85 -39.41 -25.25
CA ALA A 61 3.66 -39.44 -24.04
C ALA A 61 4.62 -38.24 -23.88
N GLY A 62 4.61 -37.28 -24.83
CA GLY A 62 5.51 -36.13 -24.81
C GLY A 62 6.99 -36.46 -25.09
N ILE A 63 7.26 -37.56 -25.78
CA ILE A 63 8.60 -37.99 -26.21
C ILE A 63 8.80 -37.59 -27.67
N ALA A 64 9.97 -37.04 -28.02
CA ALA A 64 10.29 -36.65 -29.39
C ALA A 64 10.29 -37.87 -30.34
N PRO A 65 9.36 -37.98 -31.31
CA PRO A 65 9.24 -39.17 -32.17
C PRO A 65 10.50 -39.49 -32.97
N ALA A 66 11.21 -38.45 -33.41
CA ALA A 66 12.45 -38.59 -34.18
C ALA A 66 13.55 -39.33 -33.41
N GLY A 67 13.65 -39.13 -32.08
CA GLY A 67 14.65 -39.82 -31.25
C GLY A 67 14.35 -41.31 -31.12
N ILE A 68 13.08 -41.67 -30.95
CA ILE A 68 12.64 -43.07 -30.89
C ILE A 68 12.84 -43.76 -32.24
N ALA A 69 12.49 -43.10 -33.35
CA ALA A 69 12.71 -43.63 -34.70
C ALA A 69 14.20 -43.84 -35.00
N ALA A 70 15.07 -42.89 -34.62
CA ALA A 70 16.52 -43.01 -34.78
C ALA A 70 17.11 -44.15 -33.95
N LEU A 71 16.62 -44.33 -32.71
CA LEU A 71 17.03 -45.44 -31.84
C LEU A 71 16.66 -46.80 -32.45
N ILE A 72 15.43 -46.95 -32.95
CA ILE A 72 14.97 -48.21 -33.56
C ILE A 72 15.69 -48.47 -34.89
N GLY A 73 15.74 -47.49 -35.80
CA GLY A 73 16.34 -47.65 -37.13
C GLY A 73 17.87 -47.76 -37.11
N GLY A 74 18.52 -47.29 -36.05
CA GLY A 74 19.97 -47.44 -35.83
C GLY A 74 20.36 -48.71 -35.06
N ALA A 75 19.38 -49.53 -34.67
CA ALA A 75 19.61 -50.71 -33.85
C ALA A 75 20.27 -51.84 -34.65
N ARG A 76 21.38 -52.39 -34.14
CA ARG A 76 22.14 -53.46 -34.78
C ARG A 76 22.66 -54.49 -33.78
N LEU A 77 22.83 -55.72 -34.23
CA LEU A 77 23.47 -56.78 -33.44
C LEU A 77 24.99 -56.59 -33.42
N ILE A 78 25.59 -56.71 -32.24
CA ILE A 78 27.03 -56.76 -32.03
C ILE A 78 27.38 -58.10 -31.38
N GLY A 79 28.19 -58.91 -32.08
CA GLY A 79 28.59 -60.23 -31.61
C GLY A 79 27.42 -61.22 -31.44
N GLN A 80 27.58 -62.22 -30.57
CA GLN A 80 26.53 -63.20 -30.29
C GLN A 80 25.57 -62.70 -29.21
N GLY A 81 24.53 -61.97 -29.62
CA GLY A 81 23.34 -61.71 -28.77
C GLY A 81 23.30 -60.38 -28.02
N ARG A 82 24.08 -59.37 -28.42
CA ARG A 82 23.99 -58.00 -27.90
C ARG A 82 23.46 -57.03 -28.95
N LEU A 83 22.72 -56.04 -28.48
CA LEU A 83 22.14 -54.95 -29.25
C LEU A 83 22.93 -53.67 -28.98
N ALA A 84 23.27 -52.93 -30.01
CA ALA A 84 23.70 -51.54 -29.91
C ALA A 84 22.75 -50.65 -30.70
N ALA A 85 22.40 -49.49 -30.13
CA ALA A 85 21.52 -48.52 -30.76
C ALA A 85 21.95 -47.09 -30.38
N PRO A 86 21.66 -46.08 -31.22
CA PRO A 86 21.86 -44.68 -30.87
C PRO A 86 21.13 -44.34 -29.56
N ASP A 87 21.79 -43.56 -28.69
CA ASP A 87 21.24 -43.06 -27.42
C ASP A 87 20.68 -44.15 -26.47
N LEU A 88 21.08 -45.41 -26.62
CA LEU A 88 20.60 -46.50 -25.78
C LEU A 88 20.86 -46.27 -24.28
N ALA A 89 22.05 -45.76 -23.92
CA ALA A 89 22.38 -45.43 -22.53
C ALA A 89 21.42 -44.37 -21.96
N LYS A 90 21.08 -43.35 -22.77
CA LYS A 90 20.12 -42.31 -22.39
C LYS A 90 18.72 -42.88 -22.21
N LEU A 91 18.26 -43.74 -23.12
CA LEU A 91 16.97 -44.44 -23.00
C LEU A 91 16.88 -45.23 -21.68
N MET A 92 17.95 -45.96 -21.32
CA MET A 92 18.01 -46.75 -20.09
C MET A 92 17.97 -45.89 -18.83
N GLN A 93 18.66 -44.75 -18.82
CA GLN A 93 18.59 -43.78 -17.72
C GLN A 93 17.17 -43.21 -17.57
N GLU A 94 16.55 -42.80 -18.68
CA GLU A 94 15.21 -42.22 -18.65
C GLU A 94 14.14 -43.23 -18.21
N ILE A 95 14.31 -44.52 -18.52
CA ILE A 95 13.49 -45.62 -17.98
C ILE A 95 13.61 -45.69 -16.45
N ALA A 96 14.83 -45.57 -15.92
CA ALA A 96 15.06 -45.59 -14.46
C ALA A 96 14.47 -44.35 -13.78
N ASP A 97 14.56 -43.18 -14.42
CA ASP A 97 14.03 -41.92 -13.90
C ASP A 97 12.50 -41.91 -13.87
N ASP A 98 11.84 -42.45 -14.90
CA ASP A 98 10.37 -42.58 -14.90
C ASP A 98 9.88 -43.59 -13.85
N ALA A 99 10.59 -44.71 -13.67
CA ALA A 99 10.26 -45.65 -12.59
C ALA A 99 10.38 -44.97 -11.21
N ALA A 100 11.42 -44.15 -11.01
CA ALA A 100 11.58 -43.38 -9.78
C ALA A 100 10.47 -42.33 -9.61
N ALA A 101 10.06 -41.64 -10.69
CA ALA A 101 8.95 -40.69 -10.65
C ALA A 101 7.62 -41.36 -10.25
N MET A 102 7.33 -42.54 -10.80
CA MET A 102 6.17 -43.34 -10.41
C MET A 102 6.22 -43.75 -8.92
N ILE A 103 7.39 -44.15 -8.42
CA ILE A 103 7.56 -44.52 -6.99
C ILE A 103 7.40 -43.32 -6.07
N ARG A 104 7.94 -42.14 -6.43
CA ARG A 104 7.74 -40.90 -5.67
C ARG A 104 6.26 -40.58 -5.50
N ALA A 105 5.48 -40.69 -6.58
CA ALA A 105 4.06 -40.44 -6.58
C ALA A 105 3.28 -41.44 -5.72
N VAL A 106 3.61 -42.72 -5.79
CA VAL A 106 3.03 -43.76 -4.90
C VAL A 106 3.42 -43.52 -3.44
N GLY A 107 4.69 -43.22 -3.15
CA GLY A 107 5.18 -42.98 -1.80
C GLY A 107 4.54 -41.76 -1.13
N ALA A 108 4.20 -40.73 -1.90
CA ALA A 108 3.46 -39.57 -1.42
C ALA A 108 2.03 -39.91 -0.97
N GLY A 109 1.39 -40.91 -1.61
CA GLY A 109 0.05 -41.38 -1.24
C GLY A 109 0.04 -42.49 -0.20
N ALA A 110 1.06 -43.36 -0.21
CA ALA A 110 1.20 -44.50 0.69
C ALA A 110 2.70 -44.84 0.89
N VAL A 111 3.27 -44.33 1.98
CA VAL A 111 4.72 -44.44 2.29
C VAL A 111 5.22 -45.88 2.23
N SER A 112 4.51 -46.82 2.86
CA SER A 112 4.87 -48.26 2.87
C SER A 112 4.87 -48.90 1.48
N ASP A 113 4.05 -48.40 0.56
CA ASP A 113 3.95 -48.95 -0.79
C ASP A 113 5.07 -48.39 -1.66
N GLY A 114 5.39 -47.11 -1.47
CA GLY A 114 6.56 -46.46 -2.05
C GLY A 114 7.88 -47.12 -1.61
N GLU A 115 8.07 -47.37 -0.31
CA GLU A 115 9.26 -48.06 0.22
C GLU A 115 9.42 -49.47 -0.36
N ARG A 116 8.34 -50.24 -0.44
CA ARG A 116 8.35 -51.57 -1.06
C ARG A 116 8.70 -51.51 -2.54
N ALA A 117 8.16 -50.53 -3.27
CA ALA A 117 8.47 -50.35 -4.69
C ALA A 117 9.91 -49.87 -4.92
N GLN A 118 10.43 -49.02 -4.02
CA GLN A 118 11.82 -48.56 -4.04
C GLN A 118 12.79 -49.73 -3.83
N ALA A 119 12.55 -50.58 -2.83
CA ALA A 119 13.35 -51.78 -2.60
C ALA A 119 13.38 -52.74 -3.81
N ARG A 120 12.25 -52.87 -4.52
CA ARG A 120 12.16 -53.64 -5.77
C ARG A 120 12.98 -53.01 -6.90
N LEU A 121 12.89 -51.69 -7.08
CA LEU A 121 13.69 -50.96 -8.07
C LEU A 121 15.19 -51.07 -7.79
N ASP A 122 15.60 -50.98 -6.51
CA ASP A 122 17.00 -51.10 -6.11
C ASP A 122 17.52 -52.51 -6.34
N ALA A 123 16.73 -53.56 -6.07
CA ALA A 123 17.10 -54.94 -6.42
C ALA A 123 17.29 -55.13 -7.94
N ILE A 124 16.44 -54.51 -8.77
CA ILE A 124 16.57 -54.49 -10.23
C ILE A 124 17.86 -53.78 -10.66
N ARG A 125 18.20 -52.65 -10.02
CA ARG A 125 19.46 -51.92 -10.26
C ARG A 125 20.69 -52.75 -9.86
N THR A 126 20.70 -53.35 -8.67
CA THR A 126 21.80 -54.21 -8.20
C THR A 126 22.00 -55.43 -9.09
N ALA A 127 20.93 -55.94 -9.71
CA ALA A 127 21.00 -57.02 -10.70
C ALA A 127 21.54 -56.58 -12.08
N GLY A 128 21.99 -55.33 -12.22
CA GLY A 128 22.55 -54.75 -13.45
C GLY A 128 21.52 -54.59 -14.58
N LEU A 129 20.22 -54.68 -14.28
CA LEU A 129 19.18 -54.65 -15.31
C LEU A 129 18.97 -53.26 -15.89
N LEU A 130 19.29 -52.19 -15.16
CA LEU A 130 19.06 -50.79 -15.55
C LEU A 130 20.34 -50.01 -15.88
N ASP A 131 21.51 -50.65 -15.91
CA ASP A 131 22.78 -50.04 -16.31
C ASP A 131 22.67 -49.31 -17.65
N ALA A 132 23.02 -48.03 -17.66
CA ALA A 132 22.99 -47.15 -18.82
C ALA A 132 24.24 -47.33 -19.70
N THR A 133 24.25 -48.38 -20.50
CA THR A 133 25.35 -48.72 -21.43
C THR A 133 24.93 -48.54 -22.89
N GLY A 134 25.90 -48.30 -23.77
CA GLY A 134 25.66 -48.20 -25.23
C GLY A 134 25.33 -49.54 -25.91
N GLU A 135 25.42 -50.64 -25.16
CA GLU A 135 25.11 -52.00 -25.60
C GLU A 135 24.26 -52.71 -24.53
N ILE A 136 23.36 -53.60 -24.94
CA ILE A 136 22.51 -54.38 -24.04
C ILE A 136 22.32 -55.82 -24.56
N GLU A 137 22.30 -56.80 -23.66
CA GLU A 137 22.06 -58.21 -24.01
C GLU A 137 20.57 -58.45 -24.35
N MET A 138 20.30 -59.26 -25.37
CA MET A 138 18.91 -59.55 -25.80
C MET A 138 18.09 -60.27 -24.72
N SER A 139 18.75 -61.11 -23.92
CA SER A 139 18.15 -61.75 -22.74
C SER A 139 17.78 -60.74 -21.65
N ARG A 140 18.56 -59.65 -21.51
CA ARG A 140 18.30 -58.55 -20.59
C ARG A 140 17.12 -57.70 -21.04
N ILE A 141 17.00 -57.39 -22.34
CA ILE A 141 15.80 -56.74 -22.91
C ILE A 141 14.54 -57.58 -22.61
N SER A 142 14.63 -58.89 -22.80
CA SER A 142 13.52 -59.82 -22.55
C SER A 142 13.12 -59.82 -21.06
N ARG A 143 14.09 -59.77 -20.14
CA ARG A 143 13.84 -59.65 -18.68
C ARG A 143 13.25 -58.30 -18.27
N LEU A 144 13.62 -57.20 -18.94
CA LEU A 144 13.11 -55.87 -18.63
C LEU A 144 11.67 -55.67 -19.10
N THR A 145 11.35 -56.19 -20.29
CA THR A 145 10.11 -55.89 -21.01
C THR A 145 9.10 -57.03 -21.00
N GLY A 146 9.49 -58.22 -20.55
CA GLY A 146 8.65 -59.41 -20.45
C GLY A 146 7.93 -59.58 -19.10
N VAL A 147 6.90 -60.41 -19.13
CA VAL A 147 6.26 -60.96 -17.92
C VAL A 147 7.15 -62.11 -17.44
N ALA A 148 7.78 -61.95 -16.28
CA ALA A 148 8.71 -62.95 -15.76
C ALA A 148 8.01 -64.30 -15.49
N ASP A 149 8.69 -65.41 -15.80
CA ASP A 149 8.28 -66.75 -15.37
C ASP A 149 8.25 -66.82 -13.83
N ALA A 150 7.28 -67.58 -13.32
CA ALA A 150 6.83 -67.61 -11.94
C ALA A 150 7.98 -67.59 -10.90
N GLY A 151 8.27 -66.40 -10.35
CA GLY A 151 9.09 -66.23 -9.15
C GLY A 151 10.07 -65.04 -9.15
N SER A 152 10.46 -64.50 -10.31
CA SER A 152 11.40 -63.36 -10.37
C SER A 152 10.69 -62.02 -10.63
N ASP A 153 11.14 -60.95 -9.97
CA ASP A 153 10.61 -59.60 -10.16
C ASP A 153 11.20 -58.93 -11.41
N SER A 154 10.39 -58.19 -12.17
CA SER A 154 10.81 -57.51 -13.41
C SER A 154 10.38 -56.04 -13.40
N LEU A 155 11.09 -55.22 -14.18
CA LEU A 155 10.74 -53.81 -14.33
C LEU A 155 9.30 -53.66 -14.86
N HIS A 156 8.92 -54.43 -15.88
CA HIS A 156 7.55 -54.43 -16.39
C HIS A 156 6.51 -54.72 -15.30
N ARG A 157 6.77 -55.70 -14.42
CA ARG A 157 5.87 -56.03 -13.30
C ARG A 157 5.79 -54.91 -12.26
N LEU A 158 6.93 -54.32 -11.89
CA LEU A 158 6.98 -53.17 -10.99
C LEU A 158 6.17 -52.00 -11.56
N VAL A 159 6.38 -51.65 -12.83
CA VAL A 159 5.65 -50.58 -13.52
C VAL A 159 4.14 -50.86 -13.57
N MET A 160 3.74 -52.09 -13.80
CA MET A 160 2.32 -52.49 -13.80
C MET A 160 1.68 -52.37 -12.40
N ASP A 161 2.39 -52.76 -11.35
CA ASP A 161 1.92 -52.63 -9.97
C ASP A 161 1.82 -51.16 -9.57
N LEU A 162 2.83 -50.35 -9.91
CA LEU A 162 2.83 -48.91 -9.70
C LEU A 162 1.69 -48.22 -10.45
N HIS A 163 1.44 -48.58 -11.71
CA HIS A 163 0.32 -48.04 -12.48
C HIS A 163 -1.04 -48.35 -11.84
N LYS A 164 -1.25 -49.58 -11.35
CA LYS A 164 -2.48 -49.92 -10.61
C LYS A 164 -2.64 -49.10 -9.34
N GLN A 165 -1.55 -48.86 -8.60
CA GLN A 165 -1.57 -48.03 -7.41
C GLN A 165 -1.83 -46.56 -7.75
N LEU A 166 -1.18 -46.02 -8.78
CA LEU A 166 -1.41 -44.67 -9.29
C LEU A 166 -2.85 -44.48 -9.77
N ASN A 167 -3.46 -45.46 -10.43
CA ASN A 167 -4.88 -45.37 -10.83
C ASN A 167 -5.84 -45.36 -9.64
N ARG A 168 -5.51 -46.08 -8.56
CA ARG A 168 -6.29 -46.01 -7.31
C ARG A 168 -6.15 -44.65 -6.64
N LEU A 169 -4.92 -44.11 -6.60
CA LEU A 169 -4.65 -42.77 -6.09
C LEU A 169 -5.37 -41.72 -6.95
N ALA A 170 -5.29 -41.82 -8.27
CA ALA A 170 -5.99 -40.94 -9.21
C ALA A 170 -7.52 -40.99 -9.05
N ALA A 171 -8.09 -42.18 -8.88
CA ALA A 171 -9.52 -42.35 -8.60
C ALA A 171 -9.93 -41.71 -7.26
N SER A 172 -9.04 -41.71 -6.26
CA SER A 172 -9.26 -40.99 -5.00
C SER A 172 -9.01 -39.48 -5.09
N CYS A 173 -8.28 -39.03 -6.11
CA CYS A 173 -7.99 -37.64 -6.41
C CYS A 173 -9.01 -37.00 -7.39
N SER A 174 -10.24 -37.53 -7.49
CA SER A 174 -11.30 -36.92 -8.34
C SER A 174 -11.41 -35.43 -8.02
N GLU A 175 -10.98 -34.61 -8.97
CA GLU A 175 -10.88 -33.17 -8.83
C GLU A 175 -12.30 -32.59 -8.83
N GLU A 176 -12.74 -32.13 -7.67
CA GLU A 176 -13.97 -31.37 -7.54
C GLU A 176 -13.62 -29.89 -7.41
N ALA A 177 -14.47 -29.02 -7.96
CA ALA A 177 -14.37 -27.58 -7.74
C ALA A 177 -15.34 -27.17 -6.61
N LEU A 178 -14.83 -26.52 -5.56
CA LEU A 178 -15.64 -25.96 -4.47
C LEU A 178 -15.39 -24.45 -4.35
N ASP A 179 -16.36 -23.63 -4.76
CA ASP A 179 -16.28 -22.15 -4.76
C ASP A 179 -15.02 -21.58 -5.46
N GLY A 180 -14.47 -22.33 -6.41
CA GLY A 180 -13.23 -22.02 -7.15
C GLY A 180 -11.94 -22.62 -6.57
N ALA A 181 -12.02 -23.43 -5.51
CA ALA A 181 -10.89 -24.23 -5.03
C ALA A 181 -10.87 -25.61 -5.69
N HIS A 182 -9.68 -26.09 -6.01
CA HIS A 182 -9.44 -27.47 -6.44
C HIS A 182 -9.40 -28.35 -5.20
N VAL A 183 -10.37 -29.25 -5.05
CA VAL A 183 -10.51 -30.08 -3.84
C VAL A 183 -10.38 -31.57 -4.13
N PHE A 184 -9.75 -32.29 -3.19
CA PHE A 184 -9.49 -33.72 -3.31
C PHE A 184 -9.63 -34.41 -1.96
N GLY A 185 -10.32 -35.57 -1.95
CA GLY A 185 -10.48 -36.40 -0.76
C GLY A 185 -11.19 -35.75 0.43
N LEU A 186 -11.95 -34.66 0.21
CA LEU A 186 -12.63 -33.95 1.28
C LEU A 186 -13.82 -34.75 1.84
N HIS A 187 -14.00 -34.67 3.16
CA HIS A 187 -15.21 -35.15 3.82
C HIS A 187 -16.27 -34.04 3.86
N SER A 188 -17.54 -34.41 4.13
CA SER A 188 -18.63 -33.43 4.26
C SER A 188 -18.37 -32.37 5.33
N GLU A 189 -17.66 -32.73 6.40
CA GLU A 189 -17.27 -31.83 7.50
C GLU A 189 -16.21 -30.78 7.11
N ASP A 190 -15.44 -30.99 6.04
CA ASP A 190 -14.39 -30.08 5.57
C ASP A 190 -14.94 -28.93 4.72
N ARG A 191 -15.99 -29.23 3.96
CA ARG A 191 -16.56 -28.31 2.95
C ARG A 191 -16.90 -26.94 3.53
N PRO A 192 -17.52 -26.80 4.72
CA PRO A 192 -17.80 -25.48 5.30
C PRO A 192 -16.55 -24.65 5.57
N ALA A 193 -15.43 -25.28 5.95
CA ALA A 193 -14.17 -24.57 6.21
C ALA A 193 -13.54 -24.06 4.90
N VAL A 194 -13.52 -24.89 3.86
CA VAL A 194 -13.03 -24.49 2.53
C VAL A 194 -13.92 -23.40 1.93
N ALA A 195 -15.24 -23.54 2.00
CA ALA A 195 -16.19 -22.54 1.53
C ALA A 195 -16.03 -21.20 2.27
N ALA A 196 -15.78 -21.22 3.58
CA ALA A 196 -15.53 -20.01 4.35
C ALA A 196 -14.24 -19.28 3.91
N PHE A 197 -13.15 -20.04 3.73
CA PHE A 197 -11.90 -19.48 3.19
C PHE A 197 -12.11 -18.88 1.80
N MET A 198 -12.76 -19.62 0.90
CA MET A 198 -13.04 -19.18 -0.47
C MET A 198 -14.00 -17.99 -0.51
N LYS A 199 -14.98 -17.90 0.38
CA LYS A 199 -15.85 -16.72 0.52
C LYS A 199 -15.03 -15.46 0.79
N GLY A 200 -14.08 -15.55 1.72
CA GLY A 200 -13.14 -14.47 2.02
C GLY A 200 -12.29 -14.07 0.82
N LEU A 201 -11.64 -15.06 0.21
CA LEU A 201 -10.79 -14.87 -0.96
C LEU A 201 -11.55 -14.26 -2.14
N ASN A 202 -12.74 -14.76 -2.44
CA ASN A 202 -13.58 -14.30 -3.54
C ASN A 202 -14.07 -12.86 -3.33
N ALA A 203 -14.29 -12.45 -2.08
CA ALA A 203 -14.70 -11.08 -1.75
C ALA A 203 -13.64 -10.03 -2.10
N THR A 204 -12.35 -10.40 -2.14
CA THR A 204 -11.25 -9.48 -2.45
C THR A 204 -10.47 -9.86 -3.71
N ARG A 205 -10.75 -11.02 -4.34
CA ARG A 205 -10.06 -11.53 -5.54
C ARG A 205 -10.01 -10.50 -6.68
N GLY A 206 -11.07 -9.72 -6.88
CA GLY A 206 -11.13 -8.69 -7.94
C GLY A 206 -10.05 -7.61 -7.81
N LEU A 207 -9.50 -7.40 -6.60
CA LEU A 207 -8.48 -6.41 -6.32
C LEU A 207 -7.09 -6.80 -6.86
N LYS A 208 -6.89 -8.04 -7.32
CA LYS A 208 -5.65 -8.46 -7.99
C LYS A 208 -5.57 -7.98 -9.44
N PHE A 209 -6.72 -7.61 -10.03
CA PHE A 209 -6.88 -7.28 -11.44
C PHE A 209 -6.25 -8.37 -12.33
N ASN A 210 -5.31 -8.00 -13.21
CA ASN A 210 -4.68 -8.90 -14.16
C ASN A 210 -3.50 -9.71 -13.55
N HIS A 211 -3.23 -9.56 -12.25
CA HIS A 211 -2.13 -10.30 -11.63
C HIS A 211 -2.46 -11.80 -11.49
N PRO A 212 -1.57 -12.71 -11.89
CA PRO A 212 -1.76 -14.15 -11.74
C PRO A 212 -1.74 -14.59 -10.25
N GLY A 213 -2.24 -15.79 -9.97
CA GLY A 213 -2.30 -16.37 -8.63
C GLY A 213 -3.66 -16.22 -7.95
N LEU A 214 -3.65 -16.55 -6.65
CA LEU A 214 -4.76 -16.86 -5.75
C LEU A 214 -5.47 -18.19 -6.04
N ASP A 215 -4.82 -19.10 -6.75
CA ASP A 215 -5.34 -20.45 -6.94
C ASP A 215 -5.29 -21.21 -5.61
N THR A 216 -6.40 -21.86 -5.27
CA THR A 216 -6.57 -22.54 -3.99
C THR A 216 -6.69 -24.04 -4.21
N MET A 217 -5.98 -24.77 -3.37
CA MET A 217 -5.94 -26.21 -3.33
C MET A 217 -6.35 -26.68 -1.93
N ALA A 218 -7.27 -27.65 -1.82
CA ALA A 218 -7.69 -28.15 -0.50
C ALA A 218 -7.83 -29.68 -0.45
N THR A 219 -7.33 -30.27 0.63
CA THR A 219 -7.29 -31.73 0.79
C THR A 219 -7.33 -32.19 2.22
N ARG A 220 -7.78 -33.42 2.40
CA ARG A 220 -7.67 -34.11 3.68
C ARG A 220 -6.43 -34.99 3.71
N ALA A 221 -5.55 -34.76 4.69
CA ALA A 221 -4.35 -35.56 4.91
C ALA A 221 -4.04 -35.68 6.40
N GLY A 222 -3.61 -36.87 6.86
CA GLY A 222 -3.20 -37.08 8.25
C GLY A 222 -4.29 -36.74 9.30
N GLY A 223 -5.57 -36.92 8.94
CA GLY A 223 -6.71 -36.64 9.82
C GLY A 223 -7.05 -35.15 10.01
N ARG A 224 -6.57 -34.28 9.12
CA ARG A 224 -6.84 -32.83 9.11
C ARG A 224 -7.09 -32.35 7.68
N LEU A 225 -7.79 -31.23 7.55
CA LEU A 225 -7.92 -30.49 6.29
C LEU A 225 -6.67 -29.62 6.12
N LEU A 226 -6.16 -29.55 4.89
CA LEU A 226 -5.09 -28.66 4.47
C LEU A 226 -5.63 -27.80 3.32
N ILE A 227 -5.39 -26.49 3.40
CA ILE A 227 -5.69 -25.52 2.34
C ILE A 227 -4.38 -24.84 1.97
N GLN A 228 -4.02 -24.83 0.69
CA GLN A 228 -2.90 -24.06 0.17
C GLN A 228 -3.42 -23.04 -0.82
N ASN A 229 -2.86 -21.83 -0.77
CA ASN A 229 -3.14 -20.80 -1.75
C ASN A 229 -1.83 -20.35 -2.41
N ASP A 230 -1.89 -20.10 -3.71
CA ASP A 230 -0.79 -19.50 -4.45
C ASP A 230 -0.85 -17.97 -4.38
N ILE A 231 -0.03 -17.35 -3.54
CA ILE A 231 -0.04 -15.89 -3.32
C ILE A 231 0.91 -15.10 -4.25
N GLY A 232 1.41 -15.69 -5.36
CA GLY A 232 2.04 -14.92 -6.43
C GLY A 232 3.08 -15.64 -7.29
N THR A 233 3.77 -14.89 -8.15
CA THR A 233 4.71 -15.42 -9.15
C THR A 233 6.06 -15.86 -8.59
N THR A 234 6.34 -15.56 -7.32
CA THR A 234 7.63 -15.88 -6.68
C THR A 234 7.52 -17.16 -5.88
N ASP A 235 8.49 -18.04 -6.04
CA ASP A 235 8.45 -19.40 -5.50
C ASP A 235 8.62 -19.52 -3.97
N ALA A 236 8.87 -18.40 -3.28
CA ALA A 236 9.11 -18.37 -1.84
C ALA A 236 7.88 -17.96 -1.00
N HIS A 237 6.76 -17.61 -1.62
CA HIS A 237 5.54 -17.19 -0.92
C HIS A 237 4.54 -18.33 -0.87
N VAL A 238 4.56 -19.09 0.23
CA VAL A 238 3.70 -20.26 0.44
C VAL A 238 2.82 -19.99 1.64
N VAL A 239 1.51 -20.22 1.49
CA VAL A 239 0.55 -20.24 2.60
C VAL A 239 -0.09 -21.61 2.64
N VAL A 240 0.06 -22.31 3.77
CA VAL A 240 -0.62 -23.57 4.08
C VAL A 240 -1.41 -23.40 5.37
N ILE A 241 -2.68 -23.77 5.34
CA ILE A 241 -3.60 -23.67 6.46
C ILE A 241 -4.06 -25.08 6.79
N ALA A 242 -3.73 -25.56 7.98
CA ALA A 242 -4.20 -26.82 8.51
C ALA A 242 -5.38 -26.60 9.45
N VAL A 243 -6.46 -27.36 9.25
CA VAL A 243 -7.67 -27.31 10.07
C VAL A 243 -7.92 -28.68 10.69
N LYS A 244 -7.95 -28.73 12.03
CA LYS A 244 -8.29 -29.94 12.79
C LYS A 244 -9.40 -29.59 13.78
N LYS A 245 -10.63 -30.04 13.51
CA LYS A 245 -11.84 -29.61 14.24
C LYS A 245 -11.98 -28.07 14.19
N ASN A 246 -11.85 -27.39 15.34
CA ASN A 246 -11.91 -25.93 15.46
C ASN A 246 -10.53 -25.27 15.60
N ALA A 247 -9.45 -26.04 15.57
CA ALA A 247 -8.09 -25.51 15.56
C ALA A 247 -7.66 -25.21 14.12
N VAL A 248 -7.14 -24.00 13.91
CA VAL A 248 -6.54 -23.56 12.65
C VAL A 248 -5.07 -23.28 12.89
N THR A 249 -4.20 -23.85 12.06
CA THR A 249 -2.76 -23.56 12.03
C THR A 249 -2.41 -22.98 10.68
N VAL A 250 -1.87 -21.77 10.65
CA VAL A 250 -1.46 -21.06 9.44
C VAL A 250 0.05 -21.11 9.38
N THR A 251 0.60 -21.68 8.31
CA THR A 251 2.03 -21.69 8.01
C THR A 251 2.26 -20.81 6.80
N TYR A 252 3.02 -19.74 6.98
CA TYR A 252 3.28 -18.75 5.95
C TYR A 252 4.78 -18.49 5.81
N THR A 253 5.27 -18.47 4.57
CA THR A 253 6.65 -18.12 4.24
C THR A 253 6.75 -16.83 3.45
N ASP A 254 7.74 -16.01 3.77
CA ASP A 254 8.01 -14.78 3.02
C ASP A 254 9.50 -14.43 2.96
N VAL A 255 9.97 -13.81 1.88
CA VAL A 255 11.36 -13.30 1.77
C VAL A 255 11.53 -11.92 2.41
N HIS A 256 10.43 -11.24 2.75
CA HIS A 256 10.43 -9.89 3.31
C HIS A 256 9.82 -9.85 4.72
N LEU A 257 10.67 -9.64 5.73
CA LEU A 257 10.27 -9.47 7.14
C LEU A 257 9.11 -8.49 7.32
N ALA A 258 9.14 -7.36 6.61
CA ALA A 258 8.11 -6.33 6.74
C ALA A 258 6.74 -6.76 6.20
N ARG A 259 6.71 -7.60 5.15
CA ARG A 259 5.45 -8.15 4.63
C ARG A 259 4.93 -9.26 5.54
N ALA A 260 5.83 -10.06 6.12
CA ALA A 260 5.46 -11.03 7.14
C ALA A 260 4.79 -10.38 8.36
N LYS A 261 5.37 -9.29 8.89
CA LYS A 261 4.76 -8.49 9.96
C LYS A 261 3.40 -7.91 9.57
N PHE A 262 3.30 -7.37 8.36
CA PHE A 262 2.05 -6.85 7.81
C PHE A 262 0.98 -7.93 7.74
N PHE A 263 1.30 -9.14 7.27
CA PHE A 263 0.33 -10.24 7.21
C PHE A 263 -0.19 -10.60 8.59
N ILE A 264 0.70 -10.73 9.58
CA ILE A 264 0.32 -11.05 10.97
C ILE A 264 -0.63 -9.98 11.54
N SER A 265 -0.34 -8.69 11.33
CA SER A 265 -1.15 -7.60 11.91
C SER A 265 -2.58 -7.54 11.36
N LEU A 266 -2.87 -8.13 10.21
CA LEU A 266 -4.24 -8.20 9.68
C LEU A 266 -5.18 -9.07 10.54
N PHE A 267 -4.65 -9.83 11.50
CA PHE A 267 -5.40 -10.76 12.33
C PHE A 267 -5.45 -10.37 13.81
N ASP A 268 -5.12 -9.13 14.17
CA ASP A 268 -5.10 -8.65 15.57
C ASP A 268 -6.47 -8.73 16.28
N GLU A 269 -7.58 -8.83 15.54
CA GLU A 269 -8.93 -9.02 16.09
C GLU A 269 -9.20 -10.46 16.55
N PHE A 270 -8.34 -11.40 16.18
CA PHE A 270 -8.43 -12.80 16.57
C PHE A 270 -7.38 -13.10 17.65
N GLU A 271 -7.74 -13.90 18.65
CA GLU A 271 -6.81 -14.42 19.67
C GLU A 271 -5.90 -15.52 19.09
N ALA A 272 -5.22 -15.24 17.98
CA ALA A 272 -4.26 -16.12 17.34
C ALA A 272 -2.86 -15.91 17.92
N THR A 273 -2.20 -17.00 18.29
CA THR A 273 -0.81 -16.97 18.75
C THR A 273 0.13 -17.21 17.58
N TRP A 274 1.05 -16.28 17.34
CA TRP A 274 2.01 -16.34 16.23
C TRP A 274 3.41 -16.70 16.73
N SER A 275 4.13 -17.53 15.99
CA SER A 275 5.54 -17.85 16.24
C SER A 275 6.43 -16.62 16.03
N GLY A 276 7.69 -16.73 16.46
CA GLY A 276 8.73 -15.78 16.09
C GLY A 276 8.90 -15.65 14.57
N LEU A 277 9.48 -14.53 14.14
CA LEU A 277 9.87 -14.27 12.75
C LEU A 277 11.26 -14.84 12.48
N ASP A 278 11.39 -16.16 12.66
CA ASP A 278 12.66 -16.86 12.54
C ASP A 278 13.12 -16.91 11.07
N ARG A 279 14.41 -16.62 10.86
CA ARG A 279 15.03 -16.65 9.52
C ARG A 279 15.56 -18.05 9.25
N HIS A 280 15.06 -18.66 8.18
CA HIS A 280 15.51 -19.97 7.71
C HIS A 280 16.34 -19.82 6.43
N THR A 281 17.29 -20.72 6.23
CA THR A 281 18.13 -20.81 5.04
C THR A 281 17.87 -22.14 4.32
N ALA A 282 17.59 -22.11 3.02
CA ALA A 282 17.59 -23.31 2.19
C ALA A 282 18.22 -23.00 0.83
N ALA A 283 18.96 -23.97 0.28
CA ALA A 283 19.72 -23.79 -0.96
C ALA A 283 18.77 -23.54 -2.15
N GLY A 284 19.01 -22.47 -2.92
CA GLY A 284 18.24 -22.14 -4.12
C GLY A 284 17.12 -21.11 -3.93
N LEU A 285 17.03 -20.42 -2.79
CA LEU A 285 15.99 -19.45 -2.43
C LEU A 285 16.38 -17.97 -2.65
N GLY A 286 16.29 -17.48 -3.89
CA GLY A 286 16.48 -16.05 -4.21
C GLY A 286 17.90 -15.52 -3.90
N GLU A 287 18.08 -14.20 -3.90
CA GLU A 287 19.42 -13.55 -3.81
C GLU A 287 20.21 -13.93 -2.54
N ASP A 288 19.54 -14.26 -1.44
CA ASP A 288 20.15 -14.54 -0.12
C ASP A 288 19.90 -15.97 0.41
N ASN A 289 19.28 -16.87 -0.35
CA ASN A 289 18.91 -18.24 0.08
C ASN A 289 18.14 -18.31 1.42
N SER A 290 17.37 -17.28 1.77
CA SER A 290 16.70 -17.19 3.08
C SER A 290 15.27 -16.68 3.03
N PHE A 291 14.44 -17.18 3.96
CA PHE A 291 13.04 -16.84 4.10
C PHE A 291 12.66 -16.74 5.59
N TYR A 292 11.56 -16.06 5.87
CA TYR A 292 10.93 -15.99 7.17
C TYR A 292 9.79 -17.00 7.20
N LEU A 293 9.77 -17.85 8.23
CA LEU A 293 8.69 -18.78 8.49
C LEU A 293 7.87 -18.24 9.65
N VAL A 294 6.56 -18.17 9.45
CA VAL A 294 5.61 -17.74 10.47
C VAL A 294 4.54 -18.81 10.62
N THR A 295 4.30 -19.24 11.87
CA THR A 295 3.22 -20.15 12.21
C THR A 295 2.24 -19.47 13.16
N GLY A 296 1.00 -19.29 12.71
CA GLY A 296 -0.12 -18.83 13.54
C GLY A 296 -0.96 -20.01 14.01
N GLN A 297 -1.41 -19.98 15.26
CA GLN A 297 -2.36 -20.94 15.81
C GLN A 297 -3.58 -20.19 16.35
N TYR A 298 -4.76 -20.60 15.91
CA TYR A 298 -6.03 -20.06 16.39
C TYR A 298 -6.94 -21.21 16.83
N GLN A 299 -7.39 -21.16 18.08
CA GLN A 299 -8.31 -22.14 18.64
C GLN A 299 -9.69 -21.52 18.77
N ALA A 300 -10.60 -21.89 17.87
CA ALA A 300 -11.95 -21.36 17.88
C ALA A 300 -12.83 -22.12 18.90
N GLY A 301 -13.78 -21.41 19.54
CA GLY A 301 -14.80 -22.00 20.40
C GLY A 301 -15.81 -22.83 19.59
N HIS A 302 -16.25 -22.28 18.45
CA HIS A 302 -17.23 -22.90 17.57
C HIS A 302 -16.77 -22.95 16.11
N ALA A 303 -17.47 -23.76 15.31
CA ALA A 303 -17.21 -23.84 13.87
C ALA A 303 -17.48 -22.51 13.15
N ALA A 304 -18.38 -21.66 13.68
CA ALA A 304 -18.65 -20.33 13.16
C ALA A 304 -17.42 -19.41 13.29
N ASP A 305 -16.86 -19.31 14.49
CA ASP A 305 -15.65 -18.52 14.79
C ASP A 305 -14.46 -18.97 13.93
N ARG A 306 -14.27 -20.29 13.78
CA ARG A 306 -13.27 -20.88 12.87
C ARG A 306 -13.47 -20.42 11.44
N ASN A 307 -14.72 -20.47 10.96
CA ASN A 307 -15.05 -20.10 9.58
C ASN A 307 -14.88 -18.59 9.36
N GLU A 308 -15.14 -17.76 10.35
CA GLU A 308 -14.86 -16.32 10.31
C GLU A 308 -13.35 -16.05 10.18
N PHE A 309 -12.52 -16.72 10.98
CA PHE A 309 -11.06 -16.63 10.86
C PHE A 309 -10.55 -17.09 9.48
N LEU A 310 -11.09 -18.19 8.95
CA LEU A 310 -10.75 -18.67 7.60
C LEU A 310 -11.18 -17.67 6.51
N ALA A 311 -12.34 -17.03 6.65
CA ALA A 311 -12.77 -15.99 5.72
C ALA A 311 -11.88 -14.74 5.81
N ALA A 312 -11.45 -14.34 7.01
CA ALA A 312 -10.48 -13.26 7.17
C ALA A 312 -9.14 -13.61 6.50
N LEU A 313 -8.63 -14.84 6.69
CA LEU A 313 -7.42 -15.33 6.03
C LEU A 313 -7.52 -15.24 4.51
N GLY A 314 -8.60 -15.76 3.93
CA GLY A 314 -8.82 -15.71 2.49
C GLY A 314 -8.87 -14.26 1.97
N ALA A 315 -9.60 -13.37 2.67
CA ALA A 315 -9.75 -11.98 2.26
C ALA A 315 -8.43 -11.19 2.27
N ALA A 316 -7.49 -11.57 3.15
CA ALA A 316 -6.21 -10.89 3.32
C ALA A 316 -5.20 -11.17 2.18
N LEU A 317 -5.28 -12.33 1.52
CA LEU A 317 -4.20 -12.82 0.64
C LEU A 317 -3.92 -11.92 -0.57
N VAL A 318 -4.95 -11.28 -1.13
CA VAL A 318 -4.77 -10.39 -2.29
C VAL A 318 -3.85 -9.20 -1.96
N PHE A 319 -3.80 -8.76 -0.71
CA PHE A 319 -2.99 -7.61 -0.29
C PHE A 319 -1.50 -7.94 -0.13
N LEU A 320 -1.11 -9.20 -0.27
CA LEU A 320 0.30 -9.60 -0.31
C LEU A 320 0.93 -9.45 -1.70
N ILE A 321 0.09 -9.46 -2.74
CA ILE A 321 0.48 -9.34 -4.14
C ILE A 321 1.06 -7.94 -4.39
N ASP A 322 2.30 -7.87 -4.87
CA ASP A 322 3.03 -6.62 -5.13
C ASP A 322 3.10 -5.64 -3.96
N TRP A 323 2.87 -6.09 -2.73
CA TRP A 323 2.93 -5.25 -1.54
C TRP A 323 4.28 -4.55 -1.39
N ASN A 324 5.40 -5.26 -1.64
CA ASN A 324 6.73 -4.65 -1.54
C ASN A 324 6.98 -3.60 -2.63
N LYS A 325 6.39 -3.79 -3.83
CA LYS A 325 6.44 -2.82 -4.93
C LYS A 325 5.67 -1.55 -4.54
N ALA A 326 4.43 -1.71 -4.05
CA ALA A 326 3.62 -0.59 -3.56
C ALA A 326 4.30 0.15 -2.40
N ARG A 327 4.86 -0.57 -1.43
CA ARG A 327 5.58 0.03 -0.30
C ARG A 327 6.79 0.84 -0.76
N LYS A 328 7.64 0.29 -1.64
CA LYS A 328 8.81 0.99 -2.16
C LYS A 328 8.43 2.27 -2.89
N LEU A 329 7.32 2.24 -3.62
CA LEU A 329 6.77 3.39 -4.32
C LEU A 329 6.25 4.45 -3.33
N LEU A 330 5.38 4.08 -2.38
CA LEU A 330 4.86 5.02 -1.38
C LEU A 330 5.98 5.69 -0.57
N ARG A 331 7.09 4.98 -0.33
CA ARG A 331 8.29 5.51 0.35
C ARG A 331 8.99 6.65 -0.39
N THR A 332 8.71 6.88 -1.67
CA THR A 332 9.24 8.07 -2.37
C THR A 332 8.44 9.32 -2.02
N TRP A 333 7.26 9.18 -1.41
CA TRP A 333 6.35 10.29 -1.10
C TRP A 333 6.14 10.52 0.39
N VAL A 334 6.30 9.47 1.22
CA VAL A 334 6.14 9.54 2.68
C VAL A 334 7.20 8.74 3.42
N ALA A 335 7.25 8.91 4.74
CA ALA A 335 8.14 8.17 5.63
C ALA A 335 7.96 6.64 5.50
N LYS A 336 9.03 5.90 5.79
CA LYS A 336 9.07 4.43 5.67
C LYS A 336 7.94 3.72 6.42
N ASP A 337 7.68 4.15 7.64
CA ASP A 337 6.68 3.50 8.50
C ASP A 337 5.26 3.88 8.06
N ASP A 338 5.06 5.11 7.58
CA ASP A 338 3.76 5.55 7.08
C ASP A 338 3.37 4.85 5.78
N ALA A 339 4.32 4.54 4.90
CA ALA A 339 4.06 3.73 3.71
C ALA A 339 3.49 2.34 4.06
N ALA A 340 4.01 1.68 5.11
CA ALA A 340 3.48 0.40 5.56
C ALA A 340 2.08 0.57 6.20
N ARG A 341 1.89 1.62 7.02
CA ARG A 341 0.59 1.93 7.65
C ARG A 341 -0.50 2.25 6.65
N ILE A 342 -0.18 2.91 5.53
CA ILE A 342 -1.14 3.18 4.44
C ILE A 342 -1.60 1.86 3.82
N LEU A 343 -0.69 0.92 3.56
CA LEU A 343 -1.05 -0.40 3.01
C LEU A 343 -1.85 -1.24 3.99
N GLU A 344 -1.54 -1.18 5.29
CA GLU A 344 -2.33 -1.82 6.34
C GLU A 344 -3.75 -1.26 6.40
N TRP A 345 -3.89 0.06 6.40
CA TRP A 345 -5.19 0.72 6.31
C TRP A 345 -5.94 0.27 5.04
N ALA A 346 -5.27 0.22 3.90
CA ALA A 346 -5.88 -0.15 2.63
C ALA A 346 -6.42 -1.60 2.69
N ALA A 347 -5.64 -2.54 3.22
CA ALA A 347 -6.07 -3.93 3.40
C ALA A 347 -7.29 -4.05 4.33
N ARG A 348 -7.26 -3.38 5.49
CA ARG A 348 -8.40 -3.38 6.44
C ARG A 348 -9.67 -2.76 5.83
N GLN A 349 -9.52 -1.77 4.95
CA GLN A 349 -10.63 -1.12 4.24
C GLN A 349 -11.00 -1.81 2.92
N ARG A 350 -10.37 -2.93 2.58
CA ARG A 350 -10.53 -3.65 1.30
C ARG A 350 -10.25 -2.81 0.05
N ILE A 351 -9.27 -1.92 0.14
CA ILE A 351 -8.80 -1.06 -0.95
C ILE A 351 -7.54 -1.68 -1.54
N GLY A 352 -7.63 -2.17 -2.78
CA GLY A 352 -6.54 -2.86 -3.47
C GLY A 352 -5.45 -1.92 -3.97
N HIS A 353 -4.29 -1.87 -3.31
CA HIS A 353 -3.13 -1.07 -3.73
C HIS A 353 -2.62 -1.41 -5.15
N ARG A 354 -2.93 -2.61 -5.66
CA ARG A 354 -2.69 -2.98 -7.06
C ARG A 354 -3.35 -2.01 -8.03
N GLY A 355 -4.54 -1.50 -7.72
CA GLY A 355 -5.22 -0.58 -8.62
C GLY A 355 -4.41 0.70 -8.84
N PHE A 356 -3.81 1.23 -7.76
CA PHE A 356 -2.89 2.35 -7.84
C PHE A 356 -1.63 2.02 -8.66
N LEU A 357 -1.07 0.81 -8.54
CA LEU A 357 0.07 0.36 -9.34
C LEU A 357 -0.27 0.23 -10.84
N GLU A 358 -1.44 -0.31 -11.17
CA GLU A 358 -1.92 -0.48 -12.56
C GLU A 358 -2.13 0.87 -13.25
N LEU A 359 -2.55 1.89 -12.50
CA LEU A 359 -2.72 3.26 -13.01
C LEU A 359 -1.40 4.05 -13.12
N GLY A 360 -0.25 3.41 -12.90
CA GLY A 360 1.08 4.00 -13.08
C GLY A 360 1.77 4.44 -11.79
N GLY A 361 1.10 4.35 -10.62
CA GLY A 361 1.69 4.57 -9.31
C GLY A 361 2.44 5.92 -9.17
N ASN A 362 3.77 5.89 -9.31
CA ASN A 362 4.61 7.09 -9.22
C ASN A 362 4.31 8.09 -10.33
N ASP A 363 4.01 7.61 -11.54
CA ASP A 363 3.72 8.50 -12.67
C ASP A 363 2.36 9.18 -12.49
N LEU A 364 1.44 8.52 -11.81
CA LEU A 364 0.11 9.05 -11.48
C LEU A 364 0.25 10.25 -10.52
N LEU A 365 0.97 10.05 -9.40
CA LEU A 365 1.21 11.11 -8.41
C LEU A 365 2.14 12.21 -8.95
N GLY A 366 3.20 11.83 -9.68
CA GLY A 366 4.14 12.79 -10.24
C GLY A 366 3.51 13.68 -11.32
N SER A 367 2.57 13.16 -12.10
CA SER A 367 1.79 13.98 -13.04
C SER A 367 0.86 14.93 -12.29
N ALA A 368 0.21 14.47 -11.22
CA ALA A 368 -0.64 15.33 -10.40
C ALA A 368 0.14 16.50 -9.79
N VAL A 369 1.33 16.24 -9.25
CA VAL A 369 2.23 17.30 -8.73
C VAL A 369 2.63 18.29 -9.82
N ARG A 370 3.04 17.80 -11.01
CA ARG A 370 3.44 18.67 -12.13
C ARG A 370 2.32 19.55 -12.65
N ASN A 371 1.10 19.05 -12.68
CA ASN A 371 -0.05 19.74 -13.27
C ASN A 371 -0.72 20.68 -12.26
N ALA A 372 -0.95 20.20 -11.04
CA ALA A 372 -1.69 20.95 -10.02
C ALA A 372 -0.84 21.96 -9.26
N ALA A 373 0.46 21.69 -9.05
CA ALA A 373 1.24 22.41 -8.06
C ALA A 373 2.74 22.56 -8.38
N PRO A 374 3.14 22.89 -9.63
CA PRO A 374 4.55 22.84 -10.05
C PRO A 374 5.48 23.81 -9.31
N THR A 375 4.94 24.88 -8.72
CA THR A 375 5.70 25.87 -7.94
C THR A 375 5.66 25.64 -6.43
N ARG A 376 4.74 24.79 -5.96
CA ARG A 376 4.51 24.51 -4.53
C ARG A 376 5.25 23.27 -4.05
N ILE A 377 5.41 22.26 -4.92
CA ILE A 377 6.08 21.01 -4.59
C ILE A 377 7.25 20.82 -5.56
N GLY A 378 8.47 20.84 -5.02
CA GLY A 378 9.69 20.68 -5.78
C GLY A 378 9.82 19.30 -6.42
N PHE A 379 10.61 19.21 -7.50
CA PHE A 379 10.90 17.92 -8.11
C PHE A 379 11.63 17.00 -7.13
N GLY A 380 11.04 15.83 -6.85
CA GLY A 380 11.60 14.85 -5.91
C GLY A 380 11.37 15.17 -4.43
N GLU A 381 10.65 16.26 -4.13
CA GLU A 381 10.21 16.57 -2.77
C GLU A 381 9.14 15.57 -2.30
N ARG A 382 9.16 15.22 -1.02
CA ARG A 382 8.16 14.32 -0.43
C ARG A 382 6.88 15.07 -0.08
N LEU A 383 5.74 14.44 -0.32
CA LEU A 383 4.43 15.03 -0.01
C LEU A 383 4.25 15.34 1.48
N ASP A 384 4.83 14.54 2.38
CA ASP A 384 4.72 14.82 3.82
C ASP A 384 5.57 15.99 4.30
N GLN A 385 6.52 16.45 3.49
CA GLN A 385 7.25 17.70 3.73
C GLN A 385 6.43 18.89 3.23
N ALA A 386 5.88 18.79 2.01
CA ALA A 386 5.12 19.88 1.41
C ALA A 386 3.71 20.09 2.00
N LEU A 387 2.98 19.01 2.28
CA LEU A 387 1.58 19.07 2.81
C LEU A 387 1.52 18.92 4.32
N GLY A 388 2.62 18.48 4.95
CA GLY A 388 2.61 17.92 6.30
C GLY A 388 2.16 16.46 6.31
N ARG A 389 2.63 15.73 7.33
CA ARG A 389 2.49 14.26 7.47
C ARG A 389 1.06 13.75 7.31
N ASN A 390 0.09 14.35 8.02
CA ASN A 390 -1.29 13.85 8.05
C ASN A 390 -1.98 14.05 6.70
N ALA A 391 -1.87 15.25 6.12
CA ALA A 391 -2.48 15.57 4.83
C ALA A 391 -1.89 14.69 3.70
N ALA A 392 -0.58 14.44 3.70
CA ALA A 392 0.05 13.54 2.74
C ALA A 392 -0.46 12.09 2.86
N ILE A 393 -0.61 11.59 4.09
CA ILE A 393 -1.17 10.25 4.33
C ILE A 393 -2.61 10.17 3.83
N ASP A 394 -3.44 11.17 4.15
CA ASP A 394 -4.85 11.19 3.75
C ASP A 394 -5.01 11.29 2.23
N PHE A 395 -4.20 12.13 1.58
CA PHE A 395 -4.16 12.23 0.12
C PHE A 395 -3.78 10.90 -0.55
N LEU A 396 -2.75 10.21 -0.05
CA LEU A 396 -2.33 8.91 -0.60
C LEU A 396 -3.39 7.84 -0.38
N LYS A 397 -4.05 7.82 0.78
CA LYS A 397 -5.18 6.93 1.06
C LYS A 397 -6.34 7.17 0.08
N ALA A 398 -6.68 8.44 -0.17
CA ALA A 398 -7.70 8.83 -1.15
C ALA A 398 -7.30 8.39 -2.57
N SER A 399 -6.04 8.59 -2.95
CA SER A 399 -5.49 8.16 -4.25
C SER A 399 -5.56 6.65 -4.47
N LEU A 400 -5.23 5.85 -3.45
CA LEU A 400 -5.37 4.39 -3.49
C LEU A 400 -6.84 4.00 -3.69
N ARG A 401 -7.75 4.60 -2.92
CA ARG A 401 -9.19 4.36 -3.00
C ARG A 401 -9.75 4.70 -4.39
N ALA A 402 -9.46 5.90 -4.89
CA ALA A 402 -9.91 6.36 -6.20
C ALA A 402 -9.43 5.43 -7.30
N SER A 403 -8.17 4.97 -7.22
CA SER A 403 -7.60 4.03 -8.18
C SER A 403 -8.29 2.66 -8.14
N THR A 404 -8.52 2.10 -6.95
CA THR A 404 -9.22 0.82 -6.78
C THR A 404 -10.65 0.90 -7.32
N GLU A 405 -11.42 1.89 -6.89
CA GLU A 405 -12.83 2.05 -7.28
C GLU A 405 -12.97 2.31 -8.78
N ALA A 406 -12.07 3.12 -9.36
CA ALA A 406 -12.10 3.39 -10.78
C ALA A 406 -11.84 2.16 -11.64
N LEU A 407 -10.85 1.35 -11.30
CA LEU A 407 -10.57 0.13 -12.04
C LEU A 407 -11.67 -0.92 -11.88
N LEU A 408 -12.22 -1.08 -10.66
CA LEU A 408 -13.37 -1.97 -10.45
C LEU A 408 -14.60 -1.54 -11.25
N ALA A 409 -14.82 -0.23 -11.40
CA ALA A 409 -15.92 0.33 -12.17
C ALA A 409 -15.63 0.48 -13.68
N GLY A 410 -14.44 0.09 -14.16
CA GLY A 410 -14.04 0.27 -15.57
C GLY A 410 -13.96 1.73 -16.02
N ARG A 411 -13.74 2.68 -15.10
CA ARG A 411 -13.65 4.11 -15.41
C ARG A 411 -12.35 4.44 -16.15
N SER A 412 -12.35 5.55 -16.90
CA SER A 412 -11.17 6.01 -17.63
C SER A 412 -10.05 6.46 -16.68
N VAL A 413 -8.80 6.17 -17.04
CA VAL A 413 -7.61 6.60 -16.27
C VAL A 413 -7.52 8.13 -16.20
N ARG A 414 -7.99 8.84 -17.23
CA ARG A 414 -8.01 10.30 -17.28
C ARG A 414 -8.85 10.89 -16.15
N THR A 415 -10.06 10.36 -15.93
CA THR A 415 -10.94 10.82 -14.85
C THR A 415 -10.30 10.63 -13.47
N VAL A 416 -9.51 9.56 -13.28
CA VAL A 416 -8.79 9.33 -12.02
C VAL A 416 -7.67 10.34 -11.83
N ARG A 417 -6.94 10.68 -12.90
CA ARG A 417 -5.91 11.73 -12.86
C ARG A 417 -6.50 13.08 -12.48
N ASP A 418 -7.57 13.48 -13.16
CA ASP A 418 -8.25 14.74 -12.88
C ASP A 418 -8.75 14.80 -11.42
N GLN A 419 -9.28 13.68 -10.89
CA GLN A 419 -9.70 13.58 -9.49
C GLN A 419 -8.52 13.70 -8.51
N ILE A 420 -7.41 13.00 -8.76
CA ILE A 420 -6.23 13.06 -7.89
C ILE A 420 -5.59 14.45 -7.94
N GLU A 421 -5.58 15.11 -9.10
CA GLU A 421 -5.14 16.50 -9.25
C GLU A 421 -6.00 17.46 -8.42
N ALA A 422 -7.32 17.35 -8.53
CA ALA A 422 -8.25 18.12 -7.71
C ALA A 422 -8.09 17.85 -6.21
N ASP A 423 -7.91 16.59 -5.81
CA ASP A 423 -7.67 16.22 -4.41
C ASP A 423 -6.38 16.86 -3.87
N LEU A 424 -5.30 16.87 -4.66
CA LEU A 424 -4.04 17.49 -4.27
C LEU A 424 -4.19 19.00 -4.08
N MET A 425 -4.87 19.70 -4.99
CA MET A 425 -5.15 21.14 -4.86
C MET A 425 -5.93 21.42 -3.57
N ARG A 426 -6.99 20.66 -3.29
CA ARG A 426 -7.78 20.82 -2.06
C ARG A 426 -6.94 20.66 -0.79
N HIS A 427 -5.94 19.76 -0.78
CA HIS A 427 -5.04 19.63 0.35
C HIS A 427 -4.11 20.84 0.50
N LEU A 428 -3.60 21.40 -0.59
CA LEU A 428 -2.77 22.61 -0.58
C LEU A 428 -3.57 23.84 -0.13
N ASP A 429 -4.80 24.00 -0.61
CA ASP A 429 -5.67 25.11 -0.22
C ASP A 429 -6.05 25.03 1.26
N ARG A 430 -6.22 23.82 1.81
CA ARG A 430 -6.46 23.62 3.25
C ARG A 430 -5.24 24.03 4.10
N VAL A 431 -4.03 23.83 3.60
CA VAL A 431 -2.81 24.33 4.25
C VAL A 431 -2.83 25.86 4.27
N ASP A 432 -3.11 26.49 3.13
CA ASP A 432 -3.20 27.95 3.01
C ASP A 432 -4.30 28.50 3.94
N GLY A 433 -5.47 27.89 3.99
CA GLY A 433 -6.57 28.27 4.88
C GLY A 433 -6.23 28.14 6.38
N THR A 434 -5.42 27.14 6.76
CA THR A 434 -4.95 26.99 8.15
C THR A 434 -4.02 28.13 8.56
N LEU A 435 -3.16 28.58 7.64
CA LEU A 435 -2.26 29.72 7.85
C LEU A 435 -3.03 31.05 7.86
N LEU A 436 -4.01 31.23 6.97
CA LEU A 436 -4.91 32.38 7.01
C LEU A 436 -5.73 32.43 8.31
N ALA A 437 -6.14 31.29 8.86
CA ALA A 437 -6.76 31.25 10.18
C ALA A 437 -5.82 31.71 11.31
N ALA A 438 -4.50 31.59 11.14
CA ALA A 438 -3.53 32.17 12.07
C ALA A 438 -3.46 33.69 11.94
N VAL A 439 -3.49 34.21 10.72
CA VAL A 439 -3.61 35.66 10.44
C VAL A 439 -4.90 36.22 11.05
N LEU A 440 -6.03 35.54 10.89
CA LEU A 440 -7.31 35.92 11.49
C LEU A 440 -7.21 36.04 13.02
N ARG A 441 -6.49 35.12 13.68
CA ARG A 441 -6.24 35.21 15.13
C ARG A 441 -5.43 36.44 15.50
N GLN A 442 -4.41 36.82 14.71
CA GLN A 442 -3.64 38.04 14.95
C GLN A 442 -4.49 39.30 14.80
N ILE A 443 -5.34 39.37 13.77
CA ILE A 443 -6.28 40.48 13.59
C ILE A 443 -7.26 40.56 14.77
N GLY A 444 -7.72 39.42 15.30
CA GLY A 444 -8.53 39.38 16.52
C GLY A 444 -7.79 39.96 17.74
N LEU A 445 -6.48 39.70 17.87
CA LEU A 445 -5.65 40.32 18.92
C LEU A 445 -5.47 41.82 18.72
N ALA A 446 -5.32 42.28 17.46
CA ALA A 446 -5.29 43.70 17.14
C ALA A 446 -6.61 44.39 17.53
N HIS A 447 -7.76 43.77 17.23
CA HIS A 447 -9.07 44.26 17.69
C HIS A 447 -9.14 44.39 19.22
N ASP A 448 -8.63 43.39 19.96
CA ASP A 448 -8.59 43.43 21.43
C ASP A 448 -7.73 44.60 21.97
N LEU A 449 -6.62 44.94 21.28
CA LEU A 449 -5.80 46.12 21.59
C LEU A 449 -6.59 47.42 21.39
N VAL A 450 -7.22 47.61 20.21
CA VAL A 450 -8.03 48.81 19.94
C VAL A 450 -9.13 48.94 20.98
N ALA A 451 -9.86 47.86 21.27
CA ALA A 451 -10.94 47.88 22.26
C ALA A 451 -10.42 48.22 23.68
N ALA A 452 -9.19 47.84 24.03
CA ALA A 452 -8.58 48.22 25.30
C ALA A 452 -8.26 49.72 25.35
N ILE A 453 -7.72 50.28 24.26
CA ILE A 453 -7.45 51.72 24.10
C ILE A 453 -8.77 52.52 24.16
N SER A 454 -9.79 52.11 23.40
CA SER A 454 -11.12 52.73 23.39
C SER A 454 -11.74 52.78 24.79
N ARG A 455 -11.67 51.67 25.54
CA ARG A 455 -12.16 51.61 26.93
C ARG A 455 -11.38 52.54 27.85
N HIS A 456 -10.07 52.64 27.68
CA HIS A 456 -9.24 53.55 28.46
C HIS A 456 -9.60 55.02 28.20
N ILE A 457 -9.74 55.41 26.92
CA ILE A 457 -10.19 56.76 26.54
C ILE A 457 -11.60 57.03 27.06
N ALA A 458 -12.51 56.07 26.99
CA ALA A 458 -13.88 56.21 27.51
C ALA A 458 -13.90 56.43 29.04
N ALA A 459 -13.03 55.73 29.79
CA ALA A 459 -12.88 55.95 31.23
C ALA A 459 -12.39 57.37 31.54
N LEU A 460 -11.39 57.87 30.79
CA LEU A 460 -10.91 59.25 30.91
C LEU A 460 -12.02 60.26 30.61
N ARG A 461 -12.83 60.05 29.56
CA ARG A 461 -13.99 60.91 29.21
C ARG A 461 -15.05 60.95 30.30
N ALA A 462 -15.30 59.80 30.92
CA ALA A 462 -16.26 59.68 32.02
C ALA A 462 -15.70 60.16 33.37
N ASN A 463 -14.46 60.66 33.38
CA ASN A 463 -13.72 61.06 34.59
C ASN A 463 -13.69 59.91 35.63
N GLN A 464 -13.58 58.67 35.14
CA GLN A 464 -13.44 57.46 35.93
C GLN A 464 -11.95 57.11 36.10
N PRO A 465 -11.58 56.35 37.15
CA PRO A 465 -10.20 55.89 37.32
C PRO A 465 -9.78 55.01 36.13
N ALA A 466 -8.75 55.46 35.40
CA ALA A 466 -8.15 54.72 34.29
C ALA A 466 -6.75 54.25 34.69
N ASP A 467 -6.55 52.93 34.82
CA ASP A 467 -5.25 52.38 35.19
C ASP A 467 -4.38 52.17 33.94
N GLY A 468 -3.52 53.15 33.65
CA GLY A 468 -2.57 53.10 32.54
C GLY A 468 -1.58 51.93 32.67
N LYS A 469 -1.16 51.56 33.88
CA LYS A 469 -0.24 50.42 34.08
C LYS A 469 -0.92 49.11 33.71
N LEU A 470 -2.18 48.94 34.09
CA LEU A 470 -2.98 47.78 33.71
C LEU A 470 -3.20 47.72 32.19
N LEU A 471 -3.42 48.87 31.52
CA LEU A 471 -3.53 48.94 30.07
C LEU A 471 -2.25 48.41 29.40
N THR A 472 -1.09 48.97 29.73
CA THR A 472 0.20 48.56 29.16
C THR A 472 0.50 47.09 29.44
N GLN A 473 0.27 46.60 30.65
CA GLN A 473 0.49 45.19 30.98
C GLN A 473 -0.39 44.24 30.14
N ARG A 474 -1.66 44.59 29.95
CA ARG A 474 -2.59 43.76 29.15
C ARG A 474 -2.24 43.81 27.67
N CYS A 475 -1.96 44.99 27.14
CA CYS A 475 -1.61 45.15 25.73
C CYS A 475 -0.27 44.50 25.39
N GLY A 476 0.75 44.64 26.23
CA GLY A 476 2.02 43.93 26.04
C GLY A 476 1.88 42.40 26.12
N ALA A 477 0.95 41.86 26.93
CA ALA A 477 0.67 40.42 26.92
C ALA A 477 -0.06 39.95 25.65
N ILE A 478 -0.84 40.83 25.01
CA ILE A 478 -1.52 40.56 23.74
C ILE A 478 -0.52 40.56 22.59
N GLU A 479 0.38 41.55 22.54
CA GLU A 479 1.47 41.62 21.55
C GLU A 479 2.37 40.38 21.62
N GLN A 480 2.84 40.00 22.82
CA GLN A 480 3.68 38.80 23.00
C GLN A 480 3.00 37.51 22.50
N LYS A 481 1.67 37.47 22.54
CA LYS A 481 0.89 36.36 21.99
C LYS A 481 0.81 36.43 20.47
N ALA A 482 0.63 37.63 19.90
CA ALA A 482 0.60 37.85 18.45
C ALA A 482 1.95 37.50 17.81
N ASP A 483 3.07 37.90 18.42
CA ASP A 483 4.44 37.58 18.02
C ASP A 483 4.68 36.09 17.95
N ARG A 484 4.26 35.36 18.99
CA ARG A 484 4.40 33.91 19.02
C ARG A 484 3.66 33.26 17.85
N ILE A 485 2.43 33.72 17.58
CA ILE A 485 1.65 33.24 16.44
C ILE A 485 2.36 33.60 15.13
N ALA A 486 2.96 34.79 15.01
CA ALA A 486 3.69 35.22 13.82
C ALA A 486 4.89 34.32 13.54
N ILE A 487 5.74 34.12 14.54
CA ILE A 487 6.93 33.27 14.46
C ILE A 487 6.56 31.82 14.09
N GLU A 488 5.57 31.25 14.77
CA GLU A 488 5.09 29.90 14.46
C GLU A 488 4.56 29.81 13.02
N SER A 489 3.78 30.81 12.58
CA SER A 489 3.17 30.81 11.25
C SER A 489 4.20 31.02 10.12
N ARG A 490 5.23 31.86 10.33
CA ARG A 490 6.34 32.02 9.37
C ARG A 490 7.12 30.72 9.18
N ASN A 491 7.45 30.05 10.28
CA ASN A 491 8.13 28.75 10.23
C ASN A 491 7.30 27.72 9.45
N GLU A 492 5.97 27.74 9.58
CA GLU A 492 5.07 26.88 8.82
C GLU A 492 4.97 27.26 7.34
N VAL A 493 4.94 28.56 7.00
CA VAL A 493 4.99 29.03 5.61
C VAL A 493 6.23 28.52 4.90
N ASP A 494 7.40 28.65 5.54
CA ASP A 494 8.67 28.20 4.98
C ASP A 494 8.72 26.66 4.89
N ARG A 495 8.30 25.97 5.96
CA ARG A 495 8.33 24.50 6.02
C ARG A 495 7.43 23.84 4.97
N LEU A 496 6.24 24.40 4.73
CA LEU A 496 5.23 23.85 3.83
C LEU A 496 5.25 24.48 2.44
N ASN A 497 6.23 25.36 2.17
CA ASN A 497 6.34 26.13 0.94
C ASN A 497 4.99 26.75 0.54
N ALA A 498 4.32 27.37 1.52
CA ALA A 498 3.04 28.02 1.32
C ALA A 498 3.21 29.27 0.43
N ARG A 499 2.09 29.84 -0.02
CA ARG A 499 2.16 31.02 -0.89
C ARG A 499 2.90 32.17 -0.16
N PRO A 500 3.92 32.80 -0.77
CA PRO A 500 4.67 33.89 -0.14
C PRO A 500 3.80 35.08 0.31
N LEU A 501 2.65 35.28 -0.33
CA LEU A 501 1.67 36.30 0.08
C LEU A 501 1.11 36.07 1.49
N ILE A 502 0.98 34.82 1.95
CA ILE A 502 0.51 34.50 3.30
C ILE A 502 1.54 34.97 4.34
N GLY A 503 2.84 34.76 4.08
CA GLY A 503 3.91 35.33 4.89
C GLY A 503 3.82 36.85 5.00
N GLN A 504 3.61 37.53 3.87
CA GLN A 504 3.44 38.99 3.85
C GLN A 504 2.20 39.47 4.61
N LEU A 505 1.11 38.69 4.61
CA LEU A 505 -0.10 38.99 5.39
C LEU A 505 0.16 38.87 6.89
N ILE A 506 0.91 37.84 7.32
CA ILE A 506 1.35 37.68 8.71
C ILE A 506 2.17 38.91 9.14
N ASP A 507 3.13 39.33 8.31
CA ASP A 507 3.99 40.48 8.63
C ASP A 507 3.17 41.79 8.76
N ARG A 508 2.20 42.03 7.88
CA ARG A 508 1.34 43.23 8.01
C ARG A 508 0.41 43.20 9.21
N ALA A 509 -0.06 42.02 9.60
CA ALA A 509 -0.88 41.88 10.81
C ALA A 509 -0.05 42.12 12.08
N GLU A 510 1.20 41.63 12.13
CA GLU A 510 2.16 41.90 13.21
C GLU A 510 2.49 43.40 13.30
N GLU A 511 2.87 44.04 12.17
CA GLU A 511 3.12 45.49 12.15
C GLU A 511 1.94 46.32 12.67
N ALA A 512 0.69 45.91 12.40
CA ALA A 512 -0.50 46.59 12.90
C ALA A 512 -0.67 46.41 14.42
N VAL A 513 -0.37 45.21 14.93
CA VAL A 513 -0.36 44.91 16.37
C VAL A 513 0.68 45.78 17.09
N ASP A 514 1.87 45.93 16.53
CA ASP A 514 2.96 46.73 17.10
C ASP A 514 2.55 48.21 17.24
N GLU A 515 1.98 48.80 16.18
CA GLU A 515 1.51 50.19 16.20
C GLU A 515 0.39 50.40 17.24
N LEU A 516 -0.47 49.39 17.45
CA LEU A 516 -1.53 49.43 18.45
C LEU A 516 -1.02 49.21 19.88
N GLU A 517 0.00 48.38 20.08
CA GLU A 517 0.69 48.27 21.37
C GLU A 517 1.33 49.60 21.74
N GLN A 518 2.03 50.23 20.79
CA GLN A 518 2.62 51.55 20.96
C GLN A 518 1.54 52.61 21.27
N ALA A 519 0.39 52.55 20.60
CA ALA A 519 -0.75 53.41 20.91
C ALA A 519 -1.25 53.19 22.35
N ALA A 520 -1.36 51.94 22.81
CA ALA A 520 -1.77 51.65 24.18
C ALA A 520 -0.76 52.16 25.22
N PHE A 521 0.54 52.08 24.94
CA PHE A 521 1.58 52.68 25.77
C PHE A 521 1.43 54.20 25.86
N ILE A 522 1.23 54.88 24.73
CA ILE A 522 1.05 56.34 24.72
C ILE A 522 -0.25 56.74 25.45
N ALA A 523 -1.34 56.01 25.24
CA ALA A 523 -2.61 56.24 25.94
C ALA A 523 -2.45 56.13 27.47
N ALA A 524 -1.65 55.18 27.95
CA ALA A 524 -1.36 55.02 29.37
C ALA A 524 -0.54 56.17 29.99
N LEU A 525 0.14 56.98 29.17
CA LEU A 525 0.91 58.15 29.59
C LEU A 525 0.12 59.46 29.51
N MET A 526 -1.12 59.42 29.02
CA MET A 526 -1.95 60.62 28.90
C MET A 526 -2.25 61.24 30.28
N PRO A 527 -2.30 62.58 30.40
CA PRO A 527 -2.68 63.23 31.64
C PRO A 527 -4.11 62.85 32.08
N GLU A 528 -4.30 62.63 33.39
CA GLU A 528 -5.61 62.27 33.98
C GLU A 528 -6.72 63.29 33.67
N ARG A 529 -6.34 64.55 33.42
CA ARG A 529 -7.25 65.64 33.06
C ARG A 529 -6.93 66.14 31.65
N THR A 530 -7.28 65.31 30.66
CA THR A 530 -7.23 65.69 29.24
C THR A 530 -8.54 66.39 28.84
N ASP A 531 -8.46 67.38 27.96
CA ASP A 531 -9.63 68.11 27.46
C ASP A 531 -10.65 67.14 26.80
N PRO A 532 -11.95 67.23 27.15
CA PRO A 532 -12.97 66.34 26.60
C PRO A 532 -13.07 66.33 25.08
N SER A 533 -12.77 67.45 24.41
CA SER A 533 -12.82 67.53 22.94
C SER A 533 -11.69 66.72 22.27
N LEU A 534 -10.51 66.65 22.90
CA LEU A 534 -9.39 65.80 22.46
C LEU A 534 -9.74 64.32 22.65
N LEU A 535 -10.29 63.96 23.81
CA LEU A 535 -10.69 62.58 24.09
C LEU A 535 -11.85 62.10 23.20
N GLU A 536 -12.79 62.98 22.85
CA GLU A 536 -13.86 62.69 21.88
C GLU A 536 -13.28 62.42 20.49
N SER A 537 -12.37 63.28 20.02
CA SER A 537 -11.72 63.11 18.72
C SER A 537 -10.90 61.80 18.65
N LEU A 538 -10.19 61.46 19.73
CA LEU A 538 -9.46 60.19 19.83
C LEU A 538 -10.41 58.99 19.84
N ALA A 539 -11.55 59.07 20.54
CA ALA A 539 -12.53 57.99 20.55
C ALA A 539 -13.14 57.75 19.16
N GLU A 540 -13.39 58.82 18.39
CA GLU A 540 -13.84 58.69 16.99
C GLU A 540 -12.78 58.03 16.11
N LEU A 541 -11.49 58.34 16.30
CA LEU A 541 -10.40 57.68 15.59
C LEU A 541 -10.27 56.19 15.97
N CYS A 542 -10.38 55.85 17.26
CA CYS A 542 -10.41 54.45 17.70
C CYS A 542 -11.59 53.68 17.11
N THR A 543 -12.76 54.31 16.94
CA THR A 543 -13.91 53.68 16.24
C THR A 543 -13.57 53.31 14.79
N VAL A 544 -12.79 54.15 14.10
CA VAL A 544 -12.30 53.84 12.74
C VAL A 544 -11.33 52.66 12.78
N ALA A 545 -10.42 52.61 13.75
CA ALA A 545 -9.50 51.48 13.91
C ALA A 545 -10.21 50.17 14.27
N GLU A 546 -11.23 50.20 15.14
CA GLU A 546 -12.09 49.03 15.43
C GLU A 546 -12.73 48.54 14.13
N THR A 547 -13.34 49.44 13.37
CA THR A 547 -13.92 49.12 12.05
C THR A 547 -12.89 48.48 11.12
N ALA A 548 -11.66 49.01 11.05
CA ALA A 548 -10.59 48.45 10.22
C ALA A 548 -10.25 47.00 10.62
N THR A 549 -10.13 46.72 11.93
CA THR A 549 -9.86 45.36 12.42
C THR A 549 -11.01 44.38 12.12
N GLU A 550 -12.27 44.80 12.27
CA GLU A 550 -13.44 43.98 11.96
C GLU A 550 -13.55 43.67 10.46
N VAL A 551 -13.27 44.66 9.61
CA VAL A 551 -13.25 44.52 8.17
C VAL A 551 -12.13 43.59 7.73
N ALA A 552 -10.92 43.75 8.28
CA ALA A 552 -9.79 42.87 8.00
C ALA A 552 -10.11 41.42 8.41
N ALA A 553 -10.69 41.21 9.59
CA ALA A 553 -11.10 39.89 10.07
C ALA A 553 -12.14 39.25 9.14
N SER A 554 -13.16 40.02 8.75
CA SER A 554 -14.20 39.55 7.83
C SER A 554 -13.61 39.18 6.46
N GLY A 555 -12.70 40.00 5.94
CA GLY A 555 -12.03 39.75 4.67
C GLY A 555 -11.18 38.48 4.68
N VAL A 556 -10.43 38.23 5.76
CA VAL A 556 -9.63 36.99 5.91
C VAL A 556 -10.53 35.78 6.09
N ALA A 557 -11.59 35.89 6.90
CA ALA A 557 -12.55 34.81 7.08
C ALA A 557 -13.17 34.39 5.74
N ALA A 558 -13.60 35.36 4.93
CA ALA A 558 -14.10 35.09 3.58
C ALA A 558 -13.02 34.47 2.68
N ALA A 559 -11.78 34.95 2.73
CA ALA A 559 -10.67 34.41 1.94
C ALA A 559 -10.30 32.95 2.28
N ILE A 560 -10.53 32.50 3.53
CA ILE A 560 -10.34 31.10 3.93
C ILE A 560 -11.30 30.18 3.16
N ASP A 561 -12.51 30.65 2.85
CA ASP A 561 -13.57 29.87 2.21
C ASP A 561 -13.61 30.01 0.67
N VAL A 562 -12.89 31.00 0.10
CA VAL A 562 -12.80 31.23 -1.36
C VAL A 562 -12.43 29.98 -2.17
N PRO A 563 -11.48 29.12 -1.75
CA PRO A 563 -11.16 27.88 -2.48
C PRO A 563 -12.32 26.89 -2.61
N GLU A 564 -13.40 27.03 -1.83
CA GLU A 564 -14.62 26.22 -2.02
C GLU A 564 -15.45 26.65 -3.24
N GLY A 565 -15.01 27.67 -3.98
CA GLY A 565 -15.61 28.09 -5.25
C GLY A 565 -16.90 28.89 -5.10
N ARG A 566 -17.17 29.44 -3.91
CA ARG A 566 -18.35 30.25 -3.64
C ARG A 566 -18.08 31.70 -4.02
N ARG A 567 -18.83 32.18 -5.01
CA ARG A 567 -18.71 33.55 -5.53
C ARG A 567 -18.96 34.63 -4.45
N ALA A 568 -19.87 34.37 -3.52
CA ALA A 568 -20.19 35.29 -2.43
C ALA A 568 -18.95 35.58 -1.56
N ASP A 569 -18.19 34.55 -1.22
CA ASP A 569 -17.01 34.68 -0.36
C ASP A 569 -15.89 35.50 -1.06
N SER A 570 -15.78 35.40 -2.39
CA SER A 570 -14.87 36.24 -3.17
C SER A 570 -15.31 37.71 -3.23
N GLU A 571 -16.61 37.96 -3.37
CA GLU A 571 -17.17 39.32 -3.38
C GLU A 571 -17.05 39.98 -2.00
N ASP A 572 -17.30 39.24 -0.92
CA ASP A 572 -17.16 39.70 0.46
C ASP A 572 -15.70 40.02 0.79
N ALA A 573 -14.76 39.15 0.40
CA ALA A 573 -13.34 39.38 0.62
C ALA A 573 -12.82 40.60 -0.17
N LEU A 574 -13.28 40.81 -1.41
CA LEU A 574 -12.96 42.02 -2.19
C LEU A 574 -13.63 43.28 -1.63
N SER A 575 -14.86 43.18 -1.12
CA SER A 575 -15.53 44.30 -0.45
C SER A 575 -14.78 44.75 0.80
N ALA A 576 -14.18 43.82 1.54
CA ALA A 576 -13.35 44.17 2.70
C ALA A 576 -12.16 45.05 2.29
N VAL A 577 -11.53 44.79 1.14
CA VAL A 577 -10.39 45.58 0.65
C VAL A 577 -10.77 47.06 0.45
N THR A 578 -11.91 47.34 -0.20
CA THR A 578 -12.37 48.72 -0.38
C THR A 578 -12.69 49.39 0.96
N ARG A 579 -13.33 48.66 1.88
CA ARG A 579 -13.67 49.19 3.21
C ARG A 579 -12.42 49.49 4.06
N LEU A 580 -11.33 48.76 3.89
CA LEU A 580 -10.05 49.05 4.56
C LEU A 580 -9.42 50.35 4.04
N ILE A 581 -9.47 50.60 2.73
CA ILE A 581 -9.03 51.87 2.13
C ILE A 581 -9.88 53.05 2.62
N ASP A 582 -11.20 52.84 2.74
CA ASP A 582 -12.09 53.86 3.29
C ASP A 582 -11.79 54.17 4.78
N ALA A 583 -11.43 53.13 5.56
CA ALA A 583 -11.03 53.27 6.95
C ALA A 583 -9.70 54.01 7.10
N GLU A 584 -8.69 53.69 6.27
CA GLU A 584 -7.42 54.44 6.17
C GLU A 584 -7.71 55.92 5.92
N HIS A 585 -8.40 56.27 4.83
CA HIS A 585 -8.73 57.66 4.53
C HIS A 585 -9.53 58.37 5.64
N ALA A 586 -10.37 57.63 6.38
CA ALA A 586 -11.11 58.18 7.51
C ALA A 586 -10.20 58.47 8.70
N ALA A 587 -9.30 57.55 9.06
CA ALA A 587 -8.31 57.74 10.11
C ALA A 587 -7.38 58.91 9.79
N ASP A 588 -6.94 58.98 8.54
CA ASP A 588 -6.05 60.00 7.98
C ASP A 588 -6.69 61.41 7.99
N ARG A 589 -8.02 61.51 7.86
CA ARG A 589 -8.76 62.77 8.09
C ARG A 589 -8.89 63.11 9.58
N ARG A 590 -9.12 62.10 10.43
CA ARG A 590 -9.32 62.27 11.87
C ARG A 590 -8.02 62.66 12.57
N GLU A 591 -6.90 62.04 12.23
CA GLU A 591 -5.56 62.43 12.71
C GLU A 591 -5.30 63.91 12.38
N ARG A 592 -5.51 64.33 11.13
CA ARG A 592 -5.29 65.73 10.73
C ARG A 592 -6.19 66.70 11.49
N ALA A 593 -7.44 66.31 11.77
CA ALA A 593 -8.36 67.09 12.57
C ALA A 593 -7.91 67.21 14.03
N ILE A 594 -7.45 66.11 14.63
CA ILE A 594 -6.87 66.07 15.99
C ILE A 594 -5.63 66.97 16.05
N THR A 595 -4.72 66.84 15.09
CA THR A 595 -3.53 67.67 14.99
C THR A 595 -3.88 69.15 14.89
N ALA A 596 -4.85 69.53 14.05
CA ALA A 596 -5.32 70.92 13.96
C ALA A 596 -5.96 71.43 15.26
N LEU A 597 -6.73 70.57 15.96
CA LEU A 597 -7.33 70.89 17.25
C LEU A 597 -6.25 71.17 18.30
N VAL A 598 -5.23 70.32 18.39
CA VAL A 598 -4.10 70.49 19.32
C VAL A 598 -3.37 71.80 19.07
N PHE A 599 -2.99 72.09 17.82
CA PHE A 599 -2.24 73.30 17.48
C PHE A 599 -3.03 74.61 17.69
N ARG A 600 -4.36 74.57 17.66
CA ARG A 600 -5.22 75.74 17.86
C ARG A 600 -5.73 75.90 19.29
N GLY A 601 -5.73 74.83 20.08
CA GLY A 601 -6.39 74.78 21.39
C GLY A 601 -5.56 75.30 22.57
N GLY A 602 -4.26 75.58 22.39
CA GLY A 602 -3.42 76.16 23.45
C GLY A 602 -3.16 75.23 24.64
N PHE A 603 -3.12 73.91 24.41
CA PHE A 603 -2.85 72.90 25.44
C PHE A 603 -1.38 72.88 25.86
N ASP A 604 -1.08 72.27 27.01
CA ASP A 604 0.30 72.07 27.45
C ASP A 604 1.04 71.05 26.55
N VAL A 605 2.37 71.04 26.64
CA VAL A 605 3.24 70.22 25.79
C VAL A 605 2.99 68.72 25.99
N ALA A 606 2.77 68.26 27.22
CA ALA A 606 2.60 66.84 27.51
C ALA A 606 1.26 66.32 26.97
N THR A 607 0.18 67.08 27.17
CA THR A 607 -1.13 66.80 26.56
C THR A 607 -1.05 66.81 25.03
N SER A 608 -0.44 67.84 24.46
CA SER A 608 -0.33 67.99 23.01
C SER A 608 0.45 66.84 22.36
N LEU A 609 1.60 66.47 22.94
CA LEU A 609 2.45 65.41 22.40
C LEU A 609 1.80 64.03 22.53
N SER A 610 1.23 63.71 23.69
CA SER A 610 0.58 62.41 23.91
C SER A 610 -0.62 62.20 22.99
N VAL A 611 -1.45 63.22 22.77
CA VAL A 611 -2.61 63.14 21.86
C VAL A 611 -2.18 62.99 20.40
N ILE A 612 -1.19 63.76 19.95
CA ILE A 612 -0.70 63.67 18.56
C ILE A 612 -0.05 62.30 18.30
N GLU A 613 0.83 61.84 19.20
CA GLU A 613 1.51 60.56 19.01
C GLU A 613 0.55 59.37 19.12
N LEU A 614 -0.46 59.44 19.99
CA LEU A 614 -1.52 58.44 20.04
C LEU A 614 -2.31 58.41 18.73
N ALA A 615 -2.73 59.57 18.24
CA ALA A 615 -3.49 59.66 16.99
C ALA A 615 -2.69 59.10 15.81
N ARG A 616 -1.40 59.41 15.72
CA ARG A 616 -0.51 58.87 14.67
C ARG A 616 -0.28 57.37 14.80
N ALA A 617 -0.15 56.83 16.01
CA ALA A 617 0.02 55.39 16.19
C ALA A 617 -1.24 54.62 15.75
N VAL A 618 -2.42 55.12 16.08
CA VAL A 618 -3.69 54.52 15.64
C VAL A 618 -3.88 54.67 14.12
N GLU A 619 -3.51 55.81 13.53
CA GLU A 619 -3.57 56.01 12.08
C GLU A 619 -2.59 55.10 11.33
N ARG A 620 -1.32 54.98 11.77
CA ARG A 620 -0.37 54.04 11.19
C ARG A 620 -0.86 52.60 11.24
N ALA A 621 -1.54 52.19 12.32
CA ALA A 621 -2.16 50.87 12.38
C ALA A 621 -3.23 50.68 11.28
N THR A 622 -4.05 51.70 11.00
CA THR A 622 -5.02 51.64 9.90
C THR A 622 -4.36 51.60 8.52
N ASP A 623 -3.22 52.26 8.32
CA ASP A 623 -2.41 52.14 7.10
C ASP A 623 -1.90 50.72 6.90
N ARG A 624 -1.45 50.06 8.00
CA ARG A 624 -1.03 48.65 7.95
C ARG A 624 -2.19 47.76 7.51
N PHE A 625 -3.41 48.03 7.99
CA PHE A 625 -4.60 47.29 7.55
C PHE A 625 -4.98 47.57 6.09
N ALA A 626 -4.82 48.78 5.55
CA ALA A 626 -5.02 49.03 4.14
C ALA A 626 -3.99 48.29 3.26
N ALA A 627 -2.71 48.34 3.64
CA ALA A 627 -1.65 47.56 2.99
C ALA A 627 -1.92 46.05 3.06
N PHE A 628 -2.43 45.56 4.20
CA PHE A 628 -2.92 44.19 4.37
C PHE A 628 -4.06 43.87 3.38
N GLY A 629 -5.03 44.77 3.22
CA GLY A 629 -6.12 44.62 2.24
C GLY A 629 -5.62 44.46 0.80
N HIS A 630 -4.57 45.21 0.40
CA HIS A 630 -3.96 45.04 -0.91
C HIS A 630 -3.29 43.67 -1.10
N LEU A 631 -2.66 43.12 -0.05
CA LEU A 631 -2.11 41.77 -0.07
C LEU A 631 -3.22 40.71 -0.18
N LEU A 632 -4.29 40.90 0.59
CA LEU A 632 -5.45 40.00 0.59
C LEU A 632 -6.10 39.96 -0.80
N ARG A 633 -6.26 41.12 -1.45
CA ARG A 633 -6.71 41.20 -2.84
C ARG A 633 -5.84 40.39 -3.79
N ARG A 634 -4.51 40.51 -3.68
CA ARG A 634 -3.58 39.75 -4.54
C ARG A 634 -3.71 38.26 -4.31
N HIS A 635 -3.92 37.81 -3.07
CA HIS A 635 -4.15 36.41 -2.74
C HIS A 635 -5.41 35.88 -3.42
N ILE A 636 -6.55 36.55 -3.24
CA ILE A 636 -7.85 36.16 -3.82
C ILE A 636 -7.80 36.13 -5.35
N MET A 637 -7.14 37.11 -5.97
CA MET A 637 -7.03 37.17 -7.44
C MET A 637 -6.24 35.99 -8.03
N ILE A 638 -5.33 35.37 -7.26
CA ILE A 638 -4.63 34.16 -7.69
C ILE A 638 -5.60 32.97 -7.66
N ASP A 639 -6.44 32.85 -6.62
CA ASP A 639 -7.43 31.76 -6.53
C ASP A 639 -8.51 31.86 -7.61
N LEU A 640 -8.95 33.07 -7.95
CA LEU A 640 -9.92 33.29 -9.02
C LEU A 640 -9.35 33.05 -10.44
N ALA A 641 -8.02 33.04 -10.59
CA ALA A 641 -7.35 32.84 -11.87
C ALA A 641 -6.90 31.39 -12.10
N ALA A 642 -6.93 30.56 -11.06
CA ALA A 642 -6.67 29.12 -11.09
C ALA A 642 -7.95 28.35 -11.50
#